data_AF-K9CU42-F1
#
_entry.id   AF-K9CU42-F1
#
_cell.length_a   1.000
_cell.length_b   1.000
_cell.length_c   1.000
_cell.angle_alpha   90.00
_cell.angle_beta   90.00
_cell.angle_gamma   90.00
#
_symmetry.space_group_name_H-M   'P 1'
#
loop_
_entity.id
_entity.type
_entity.pdbx_description
1 polymer ?
#
loop_
_entity_poly.entity_id
_entity_poly.type
_entity_poly.pdbx_seq_one_letter_code
_entity_poly.pdbx_strand_id
1 'polypeptide(L)'
;MNREAAKRLAPAPVRKLVSKLNRAQGRYKSAGVPVTGAVHGFISRGNAARSAKDWEQAAEHYRAAVSEAPNLAHIWIQLGHMLKQKGDVDQALDAYARAETIDPDGEGAVEQGRVAKLQKKNAVATQHFLRAYRTNNGNIEALTELLHLLERRTKMDRQALASLLKNPEMTTADSAPSSMRDGELTMLDSLLGRVKELNLEEGQVEALRAARERLNERVGDDSAPAAWEGDQIVFDASDLIEYFAHNRLPTGIQRVQIATITDSIRSRPAGSVKVCCFLPDDGSWIEVATAKFIAICGLALISGDRSDPQWQQAYTDLKISISLAPPLKFNAGAFLVNLGTSWWLRDYFLFVREAKRLHGVRYIPFVHDLIPIVTPQYCVKALTQEFIEWALGVFQHADFFLVNSNATKNDLLKVASTLGHHIEPEDVAVIPLDAQFRDPGQPLAPVRLLRDWQLKPDDFVLMVSTIEVRKNHAAAFDAWEALIEKHGARQVPKLVCVGKDGWLNDAIYARLDASSQLRSRVVILSGLSDEELGLLYDSCRFTLYPSHYEGWGLPATESLCYGKVPLLADNSSLPEAGGPFGVYFQSGSLADLIDKAERLVFDRAELQRLEAKIAAEFSPRTWQHVADQIGREIETFLARKPAMLGANDEWSQRIEPVTFGAYYPLGRTPEHRIWKGLGSAEIYRSGTGWYWPEEWGCWTKGDGGELALRFLDQKGPVRGFIKVHAPPGKATKFEVSAPAAGVFVEGSLQPDEFRWIAIDIADIAAPEGFHIRFKTSRPVDLDEVTGGADSRVISLGVGGFYFCHADDLVARANFIEAMTIGGLRQLAFNREPAVF
;
A
#
# COMPACT_ATOMS: atom_id res chain seq x y z
N MET A 1 -11.63 62.36 18.89
CA MET A 1 -10.73 61.65 19.83
C MET A 1 -11.49 60.50 20.49
N ASN A 2 -11.11 59.26 20.16
CA ASN A 2 -11.91 58.06 20.39
C ASN A 2 -11.83 57.58 21.87
N ARG A 3 -12.99 57.31 22.52
CA ARG A 3 -13.10 56.90 23.94
C ARG A 3 -12.32 55.62 24.30
N GLU A 4 -11.97 54.81 23.31
CA GLU A 4 -11.15 53.60 23.48
C GLU A 4 -9.65 53.87 23.66
N ALA A 5 -9.12 54.97 23.08
CA ALA A 5 -7.72 55.35 23.26
C ALA A 5 -7.43 55.78 24.72
N ALA A 6 -8.39 56.43 25.37
CA ALA A 6 -8.28 56.84 26.78
C ALA A 6 -8.32 55.67 27.78
N LYS A 7 -8.93 54.53 27.42
CA LYS A 7 -9.00 53.33 28.28
C LYS A 7 -7.68 52.55 28.35
N ARG A 8 -6.90 52.56 27.26
CA ARG A 8 -5.59 51.88 27.21
C ARG A 8 -4.49 52.64 27.97
N LEU A 9 -4.67 53.93 28.26
CA LEU A 9 -3.70 54.77 28.98
C LEU A 9 -3.96 54.92 30.50
N ALA A 10 -5.05 54.36 31.03
CA ALA A 10 -5.38 54.49 32.46
C ALA A 10 -4.59 53.49 33.35
N PRO A 11 -4.08 53.94 34.53
CA PRO A 11 -3.33 53.08 35.46
C PRO A 11 -4.19 51.94 36.03
N ALA A 12 -3.54 50.81 36.35
CA ALA A 12 -4.18 49.54 36.77
C ALA A 12 -5.31 49.64 37.83
N PRO A 13 -5.28 50.55 38.82
CA PRO A 13 -6.36 50.71 39.80
C PRO A 13 -7.69 51.18 39.18
N VAL A 14 -7.63 52.03 38.15
CA VAL A 14 -8.81 52.61 37.48
C VAL A 14 -9.51 51.55 36.62
N ARG A 15 -8.76 50.65 35.99
CA ARG A 15 -9.33 49.50 35.25
C ARG A 15 -10.07 48.54 36.19
N LYS A 16 -9.56 48.29 37.40
CA LYS A 16 -10.23 47.50 38.44
C LYS A 16 -11.53 48.15 38.93
N LEU A 17 -11.57 49.47 39.06
CA LEU A 17 -12.78 50.19 39.47
C LEU A 17 -13.89 50.17 38.40
N VAL A 18 -13.52 50.39 37.12
CA VAL A 18 -14.45 50.30 35.97
C VAL A 18 -14.99 48.88 35.78
N SER A 19 -14.17 47.85 36.02
CA SER A 19 -14.58 46.45 36.07
C SER A 19 -15.62 46.17 37.17
N LYS A 20 -15.39 46.67 38.39
CA LYS A 20 -16.36 46.57 39.50
C LYS A 20 -17.67 47.30 39.20
N LEU A 21 -17.62 48.48 38.59
CA LEU A 21 -18.80 49.26 38.22
C LEU A 21 -19.65 48.58 37.12
N ASN A 22 -19.01 47.99 36.11
CA ASN A 22 -19.72 47.23 35.07
C ASN A 22 -20.40 45.96 35.62
N ARG A 23 -19.77 45.28 36.59
CA ARG A 23 -20.37 44.13 37.30
C ARG A 23 -21.57 44.54 38.14
N ALA A 24 -21.50 45.68 38.83
CA ALA A 24 -22.62 46.23 39.60
C ALA A 24 -23.81 46.67 38.71
N GLN A 25 -23.56 46.95 37.41
CA GLN A 25 -24.58 47.31 36.42
C GLN A 25 -25.08 46.12 35.56
N GLY A 26 -24.72 44.88 35.88
CA GLY A 26 -25.15 43.69 35.14
C GLY A 26 -24.55 43.56 33.71
N ARG A 27 -23.51 44.35 33.39
CA ARG A 27 -22.87 44.36 32.06
C ARG A 27 -21.64 43.46 32.07
N TYR A 28 -21.85 42.18 31.81
CA TYR A 28 -20.79 41.19 31.71
C TYR A 28 -20.26 41.07 30.28
N LYS A 29 -18.97 40.78 30.15
CA LYS A 29 -18.33 40.49 28.86
C LYS A 29 -17.41 39.28 29.00
N SER A 30 -17.34 38.48 27.96
CA SER A 30 -16.39 37.36 27.81
C SER A 30 -15.63 37.57 26.50
N ALA A 31 -14.30 37.69 26.56
CA ALA A 31 -13.46 38.04 25.41
C ALA A 31 -13.95 39.27 24.59
N GLY A 32 -14.58 40.24 25.25
CA GLY A 32 -15.13 41.45 24.60
C GLY A 32 -16.59 41.34 24.13
N VAL A 33 -17.12 40.11 24.00
CA VAL A 33 -18.51 39.82 23.64
C VAL A 33 -19.43 40.04 24.86
N PRO A 34 -20.53 40.82 24.76
CA PRO A 34 -21.52 40.96 25.83
C PRO A 34 -22.18 39.63 26.17
N VAL A 35 -22.30 39.32 27.47
CA VAL A 35 -22.94 38.08 27.94
C VAL A 35 -23.87 38.37 29.13
N THR A 36 -24.82 37.46 29.38
CA THR A 36 -25.69 37.54 30.56
C THR A 36 -24.90 37.22 31.85
N GLY A 37 -25.44 37.64 33.00
CA GLY A 37 -24.86 37.28 34.30
C GLY A 37 -24.83 35.77 34.55
N ALA A 38 -25.83 35.03 34.04
CA ALA A 38 -25.87 33.57 34.10
C ALA A 38 -24.72 32.93 33.30
N VAL A 39 -24.52 33.35 32.05
CA VAL A 39 -23.41 32.88 31.19
C VAL A 39 -22.05 33.21 31.82
N HIS A 40 -21.87 34.43 32.33
CA HIS A 40 -20.64 34.80 33.04
C HIS A 40 -20.41 33.94 34.30
N GLY A 41 -21.48 33.58 35.01
CA GLY A 41 -21.46 32.68 36.16
C GLY A 41 -21.03 31.26 35.79
N PHE A 42 -21.59 30.69 34.71
CA PHE A 42 -21.18 29.39 34.17
C PHE A 42 -19.70 29.38 33.79
N ILE A 43 -19.23 30.39 33.02
CA ILE A 43 -17.82 30.50 32.62
C ILE A 43 -16.90 30.60 33.84
N SER A 44 -17.29 31.37 34.86
CA SER A 44 -16.47 31.55 36.07
C SER A 44 -16.33 30.24 36.86
N ARG A 45 -17.43 29.47 37.00
CA ARG A 45 -17.39 28.15 37.65
C ARG A 45 -16.60 27.13 36.82
N GLY A 46 -16.78 27.12 35.50
CA GLY A 46 -15.99 26.28 34.59
C GLY A 46 -14.48 26.55 34.72
N ASN A 47 -14.08 27.82 34.75
CA ASN A 47 -12.68 28.21 34.95
C ASN A 47 -12.13 27.76 36.31
N ALA A 48 -12.94 27.81 37.37
CA ALA A 48 -12.56 27.34 38.70
C ALA A 48 -12.39 25.82 38.74
N ALA A 49 -13.35 25.07 38.19
CA ALA A 49 -13.28 23.61 38.07
C ALA A 49 -12.07 23.16 37.22
N ARG A 50 -11.83 23.83 36.08
CA ARG A 50 -10.63 23.62 35.25
C ARG A 50 -9.34 23.82 36.03
N SER A 51 -9.27 24.86 36.86
CA SER A 51 -8.09 25.14 37.70
C SER A 51 -7.88 24.07 38.78
N ALA A 52 -8.98 23.47 39.26
CA ALA A 52 -8.96 22.32 40.16
C ALA A 52 -8.69 20.98 39.45
N LYS A 53 -8.52 20.98 38.13
CA LYS A 53 -8.41 19.78 37.27
C LYS A 53 -9.63 18.85 37.32
N ASP A 54 -10.79 19.41 37.68
CA ASP A 54 -12.07 18.71 37.60
C ASP A 54 -12.66 18.91 36.20
N TRP A 55 -12.23 18.04 35.28
CA TRP A 55 -12.57 18.17 33.85
C TRP A 55 -14.05 17.95 33.59
N GLU A 56 -14.71 17.09 34.37
CA GLU A 56 -16.13 16.78 34.22
C GLU A 56 -17.00 17.97 34.60
N GLN A 57 -16.83 18.53 35.80
CA GLN A 57 -17.58 19.73 36.20
C GLN A 57 -17.22 20.94 35.33
N ALA A 58 -15.96 21.07 34.89
CA ALA A 58 -15.58 22.12 33.97
C ALA A 58 -16.31 22.02 32.63
N ALA A 59 -16.38 20.82 32.05
CA ALA A 59 -17.11 20.56 30.79
C ALA A 59 -18.61 20.84 30.93
N GLU A 60 -19.24 20.44 32.04
CA GLU A 60 -20.66 20.75 32.30
C GLU A 60 -20.94 22.24 32.36
N HIS A 61 -20.11 22.99 33.07
CA HIS A 61 -20.27 24.44 33.19
C HIS A 61 -20.02 25.17 31.85
N TYR A 62 -19.03 24.75 31.06
CA TYR A 62 -18.84 25.32 29.72
C TYR A 62 -19.97 24.92 28.77
N ARG A 63 -20.48 23.69 28.84
CA ARG A 63 -21.64 23.23 28.05
C ARG A 63 -22.88 24.07 28.34
N ALA A 64 -23.16 24.36 29.62
CA ALA A 64 -24.23 25.27 30.02
C ALA A 64 -24.01 26.71 29.48
N ALA A 65 -22.76 27.19 29.48
CA ALA A 65 -22.44 28.52 28.93
C ALA A 65 -22.69 28.62 27.42
N VAL A 66 -22.28 27.62 26.63
CA VAL A 66 -22.47 27.64 25.17
C VAL A 66 -23.90 27.29 24.75
N SER A 67 -24.67 26.59 25.59
CA SER A 67 -26.11 26.38 25.36
C SER A 67 -26.87 27.70 25.39
N GLU A 68 -26.52 28.60 26.31
CA GLU A 68 -27.15 29.92 26.48
C GLU A 68 -26.55 30.98 25.55
N ALA A 69 -25.26 30.86 25.20
CA ALA A 69 -24.55 31.78 24.32
C ALA A 69 -23.71 31.00 23.29
N PRO A 70 -24.34 30.47 22.22
CA PRO A 70 -23.69 29.55 21.29
C PRO A 70 -22.67 30.21 20.37
N ASN A 71 -22.57 31.54 20.36
CA ASN A 71 -21.65 32.32 19.53
C ASN A 71 -20.31 32.65 20.21
N LEU A 72 -20.01 32.05 21.37
CA LEU A 72 -18.75 32.26 22.09
C LEU A 72 -17.69 31.24 21.65
N ALA A 73 -17.02 31.48 20.52
CA ALA A 73 -16.01 30.57 19.94
C ALA A 73 -14.94 30.13 20.97
N HIS A 74 -14.39 31.08 21.74
CA HIS A 74 -13.38 30.78 22.75
C HIS A 74 -13.88 29.87 23.88
N ILE A 75 -15.18 29.87 24.20
CA ILE A 75 -15.75 28.96 25.20
C ILE A 75 -15.97 27.56 24.61
N TRP A 76 -16.30 27.46 23.32
CA TRP A 76 -16.30 26.17 22.62
C TRP A 76 -14.91 25.51 22.60
N ILE A 77 -13.84 26.28 22.38
CA ILE A 77 -12.47 25.78 22.51
C ILE A 77 -12.20 25.25 23.93
N GLN A 78 -12.57 26.01 24.97
CA GLN A 78 -12.38 25.56 26.36
C GLN A 78 -13.19 24.31 26.68
N LEU A 79 -14.43 24.21 26.19
CA LEU A 79 -15.25 23.00 26.31
C LEU A 79 -14.53 21.80 25.66
N GLY A 80 -14.02 21.97 24.43
CA GLY A 80 -13.24 20.95 23.74
C GLY A 80 -12.01 20.50 24.53
N HIS A 81 -11.25 21.44 25.13
CA HIS A 81 -10.10 21.08 25.99
C HIS A 81 -10.52 20.22 27.18
N MET A 82 -11.64 20.54 27.84
CA MET A 82 -12.11 19.75 29.00
C MET A 82 -12.58 18.36 28.58
N LEU A 83 -13.32 18.26 27.48
CA LEU A 83 -13.77 16.98 26.92
C LEU A 83 -12.58 16.11 26.50
N LYS A 84 -11.56 16.70 25.86
CA LYS A 84 -10.31 16.02 25.52
C LYS A 84 -9.59 15.47 26.76
N GLN A 85 -9.48 16.25 27.83
CA GLN A 85 -8.83 15.82 29.08
C GLN A 85 -9.66 14.76 29.84
N LYS A 86 -10.99 14.81 29.70
CA LYS A 86 -11.91 13.79 30.23
C LYS A 86 -11.83 12.46 29.46
N GLY A 87 -11.44 12.51 28.18
CA GLY A 87 -11.40 11.35 27.28
C GLY A 87 -12.57 11.28 26.29
N ASP A 88 -13.46 12.27 26.29
CA ASP A 88 -14.61 12.38 25.38
C ASP A 88 -14.17 13.04 24.06
N VAL A 89 -13.33 12.34 23.29
CA VAL A 89 -12.62 12.91 22.12
C VAL A 89 -13.56 13.37 21.00
N ASP A 90 -14.63 12.62 20.70
CA ASP A 90 -15.55 12.97 19.62
C ASP A 90 -16.29 14.29 19.93
N GLN A 91 -16.80 14.44 21.15
CA GLN A 91 -17.42 15.69 21.58
C GLN A 91 -16.41 16.85 21.61
N ALA A 92 -15.14 16.57 21.89
CA ALA A 92 -14.10 17.59 21.82
C ALA A 92 -13.90 18.08 20.37
N LEU A 93 -13.84 17.16 19.40
CA LEU A 93 -13.75 17.49 17.97
C LEU A 93 -14.95 18.30 17.49
N ASP A 94 -16.17 17.95 17.92
CA ASP A 94 -17.39 18.71 17.63
C ASP A 94 -17.33 20.13 18.19
N ALA A 95 -16.85 20.28 19.43
CA ALA A 95 -16.69 21.58 20.06
C ALA A 95 -15.67 22.45 19.31
N TYR A 96 -14.54 21.89 18.88
CA TYR A 96 -13.54 22.60 18.07
C TYR A 96 -14.08 22.98 16.67
N ALA A 97 -14.81 22.06 16.01
CA ALA A 97 -15.45 22.33 14.73
C ALA A 97 -16.47 23.47 14.84
N ARG A 98 -17.22 23.50 15.95
CA ARG A 98 -18.20 24.55 16.22
C ARG A 98 -17.52 25.89 16.46
N ALA A 99 -16.43 25.92 17.23
CA ALA A 99 -15.63 27.13 17.43
C ALA A 99 -15.16 27.70 16.09
N GLU A 100 -14.61 26.85 15.20
CA GLU A 100 -14.13 27.25 13.88
C GLU A 100 -15.25 27.77 12.96
N THR A 101 -16.46 27.22 13.08
CA THR A 101 -17.63 27.71 12.34
C THR A 101 -18.04 29.12 12.79
N ILE A 102 -17.82 29.45 14.06
CA ILE A 102 -18.19 30.74 14.65
C ILE A 102 -17.12 31.79 14.37
N ASP A 103 -15.85 31.43 14.59
CA ASP A 103 -14.69 32.28 14.37
C ASP A 103 -13.60 31.46 13.67
N PRO A 104 -13.46 31.59 12.34
CA PRO A 104 -12.44 30.88 11.57
C PRO A 104 -11.09 31.61 11.72
N ASP A 105 -10.53 31.62 12.91
CA ASP A 105 -9.21 32.20 13.21
C ASP A 105 -8.06 31.17 13.16
N GLY A 106 -8.43 29.90 12.91
CA GLY A 106 -7.54 28.75 12.85
C GLY A 106 -7.26 28.06 14.20
N GLU A 107 -7.66 28.60 15.35
CA GLU A 107 -7.41 27.99 16.67
C GLU A 107 -8.14 26.64 16.79
N GLY A 108 -9.41 26.59 16.38
CA GLY A 108 -10.18 25.34 16.34
C GLY A 108 -9.53 24.27 15.46
N ALA A 109 -9.02 24.65 14.29
CA ALA A 109 -8.33 23.72 13.40
C ALA A 109 -7.00 23.22 14.00
N VAL A 110 -6.20 24.06 14.67
CA VAL A 110 -4.99 23.60 15.37
C VAL A 110 -5.32 22.53 16.41
N GLU A 111 -6.38 22.73 17.19
CA GLU A 111 -6.79 21.76 18.21
C GLU A 111 -7.31 20.45 17.60
N GLN A 112 -8.07 20.50 16.50
CA GLN A 112 -8.44 19.30 15.74
C GLN A 112 -7.22 18.55 15.21
N GLY A 113 -6.23 19.27 14.68
CA GLY A 113 -4.96 18.70 14.21
C GLY A 113 -4.18 18.01 15.33
N ARG A 114 -4.13 18.63 16.51
CA ARG A 114 -3.51 18.03 17.72
C ARG A 114 -4.22 16.75 18.15
N VAL A 115 -5.56 16.74 18.13
CA VAL A 115 -6.33 15.52 18.43
C VAL A 115 -6.08 14.43 17.39
N ALA A 116 -6.08 14.76 16.10
CA ALA A 116 -5.78 13.80 15.04
C ALA A 116 -4.37 13.21 15.16
N LYS A 117 -3.37 14.03 15.54
CA LYS A 117 -1.99 13.59 15.81
C LYS A 117 -1.92 12.65 17.03
N LEU A 118 -2.69 12.91 18.09
CA LEU A 118 -2.82 12.01 19.24
C LEU A 118 -3.44 10.67 18.84
N GLN A 119 -4.40 10.69 17.91
CA GLN A 119 -4.98 9.48 17.30
C GLN A 119 -4.08 8.85 16.23
N LYS A 120 -2.88 9.39 15.99
CA LYS A 120 -1.94 9.00 14.92
C LYS A 120 -2.53 9.05 13.50
N LYS A 121 -3.61 9.80 13.30
CA LYS A 121 -4.20 10.08 11.98
C LYS A 121 -3.46 11.26 11.34
N ASN A 122 -2.19 11.06 10.98
CA ASN A 122 -1.31 12.17 10.57
C ASN A 122 -1.79 12.84 9.29
N ALA A 123 -2.40 12.11 8.35
CA ALA A 123 -2.93 12.72 7.12
C ALA A 123 -4.08 13.69 7.43
N VAL A 124 -4.95 13.32 8.37
CA VAL A 124 -6.04 14.17 8.88
C VAL A 124 -5.46 15.36 9.65
N ALA A 125 -4.46 15.13 10.51
CA ALA A 125 -3.77 16.19 11.24
C ALA A 125 -3.16 17.23 10.29
N THR A 126 -2.50 16.78 9.22
CA THR A 126 -1.95 17.65 8.17
C THR A 126 -3.03 18.55 7.55
N GLN A 127 -4.23 18.03 7.27
CA GLN A 127 -5.32 18.85 6.72
C GLN A 127 -5.72 19.98 7.67
N HIS A 128 -5.89 19.66 8.95
CA HIS A 128 -6.26 20.64 9.96
C HIS A 128 -5.17 21.71 10.15
N PHE A 129 -3.89 21.33 10.21
CA PHE A 129 -2.80 22.29 10.32
C PHE A 129 -2.64 23.13 9.05
N LEU A 130 -2.78 22.53 7.87
CA LEU A 130 -2.74 23.26 6.60
C LEU A 130 -3.89 24.26 6.51
N ARG A 131 -5.10 23.88 6.95
CA ARG A 131 -6.25 24.79 7.03
C ARG A 131 -5.97 25.94 8.00
N ALA A 132 -5.52 25.66 9.22
CA ALA A 132 -5.17 26.68 10.20
C ALA A 132 -4.10 27.66 9.68
N TYR A 133 -3.07 27.15 9.00
CA TYR A 133 -2.00 27.94 8.39
C TYR A 133 -2.52 28.89 7.31
N ARG A 134 -3.44 28.41 6.45
CA ARG A 134 -4.07 29.20 5.38
C ARG A 134 -5.03 30.25 5.92
N THR A 135 -5.88 29.86 6.87
CA THR A 135 -6.92 30.72 7.44
C THR A 135 -6.32 31.91 8.18
N ASN A 136 -5.23 31.71 8.90
CA ASN A 136 -4.53 32.76 9.65
C ASN A 136 -3.12 32.92 9.10
N ASN A 137 -3.04 33.26 7.80
CA ASN A 137 -1.85 33.53 6.98
C ASN A 137 -0.51 33.47 7.71
N GLY A 138 -0.01 32.25 7.99
CA GLY A 138 1.25 32.07 8.71
C GLY A 138 1.16 31.74 10.19
N ASN A 139 0.04 31.20 10.70
CA ASN A 139 -0.08 30.73 12.08
C ASN A 139 1.13 29.85 12.45
N ILE A 140 1.98 30.37 13.34
CA ILE A 140 3.29 29.79 13.64
C ILE A 140 3.14 28.41 14.31
N GLU A 141 2.12 28.23 15.15
CA GLU A 141 1.85 26.94 15.80
C GLU A 141 1.44 25.89 14.75
N ALA A 142 0.52 26.25 13.85
CA ALA A 142 0.10 25.37 12.77
C ALA A 142 1.26 25.04 11.82
N LEU A 143 2.08 26.03 11.46
CA LEU A 143 3.27 25.82 10.62
C LEU A 143 4.28 24.88 11.31
N THR A 144 4.52 25.05 12.60
CA THR A 144 5.47 24.22 13.36
C THR A 144 5.05 22.76 13.35
N GLU A 145 3.76 22.49 13.61
CA GLU A 145 3.21 21.14 13.59
C GLU A 145 3.20 20.54 12.17
N LEU A 146 2.83 21.36 11.17
CA LEU A 146 2.83 20.95 9.76
C LEU A 146 4.24 20.57 9.29
N LEU A 147 5.25 21.40 9.60
CA LEU A 147 6.65 21.10 9.26
C LEU A 147 7.10 19.80 9.92
N HIS A 148 6.78 19.59 11.19
CA HIS A 148 7.14 18.36 11.89
C HIS A 148 6.55 17.10 11.24
N LEU A 149 5.29 17.15 10.79
CA LEU A 149 4.65 16.04 10.08
C LEU A 149 5.28 15.82 8.70
N LEU A 150 5.55 16.90 7.97
CA LEU A 150 6.13 16.84 6.62
C LEU A 150 7.58 16.34 6.63
N GLU A 151 8.43 16.84 7.54
CA GLU A 151 9.82 16.39 7.71
C GLU A 151 9.90 14.86 7.80
N ARG A 152 9.04 14.26 8.61
CA ARG A 152 9.01 12.81 8.80
C ARG A 152 8.63 12.06 7.52
N ARG A 153 7.68 12.59 6.74
CA ARG A 153 7.14 11.93 5.53
C ARG A 153 7.97 12.15 4.27
N THR A 154 8.57 13.33 4.13
CA THR A 154 9.34 13.73 2.95
C THR A 154 10.85 13.56 3.15
N LYS A 155 11.32 13.48 4.41
CA LYS A 155 12.75 13.51 4.79
C LYS A 155 13.47 14.80 4.36
N MET A 156 12.72 15.88 4.13
CA MET A 156 13.25 17.20 3.77
C MET A 156 13.50 18.05 5.02
N ASP A 157 14.39 19.04 4.92
CA ASP A 157 14.63 19.99 6.01
C ASP A 157 13.50 21.02 6.14
N ARG A 158 13.36 21.60 7.34
CA ARG A 158 12.32 22.59 7.66
C ARG A 158 12.35 23.81 6.76
N GLN A 159 13.53 24.28 6.36
CA GLN A 159 13.67 25.54 5.63
C GLN A 159 13.18 25.36 4.20
N ALA A 160 13.51 24.24 3.57
CA ALA A 160 12.97 23.85 2.27
C ALA A 160 11.44 23.73 2.34
N LEU A 161 10.91 22.94 3.28
CA LEU A 161 9.46 22.76 3.44
C LEU A 161 8.72 24.07 3.71
N ALA A 162 9.25 24.93 4.58
CA ALA A 162 8.63 26.23 4.88
C ALA A 162 8.63 27.17 3.68
N SER A 163 9.65 27.09 2.81
CA SER A 163 9.69 27.86 1.56
C SER A 163 8.66 27.35 0.56
N LEU A 164 8.48 26.04 0.48
CA LEU A 164 7.52 25.38 -0.43
C LEU A 164 6.06 25.65 -0.02
N LEU A 165 5.75 25.64 1.27
CA LEU A 165 4.43 25.97 1.81
C LEU A 165 3.99 27.42 1.56
N LYS A 166 4.92 28.32 1.19
CA LYS A 166 4.57 29.69 0.78
C LYS A 166 4.06 29.76 -0.65
N ASN A 167 4.31 28.73 -1.48
CA ASN A 167 3.79 28.67 -2.84
C ASN A 167 2.37 28.07 -2.86
N PRO A 168 1.33 28.83 -3.21
CA PRO A 168 -0.04 28.34 -3.23
C PRO A 168 -0.23 27.15 -4.19
N GLU A 169 0.44 27.17 -5.34
CA GLU A 169 0.33 26.13 -6.38
C GLU A 169 0.82 24.76 -5.88
N MET A 170 1.86 24.74 -5.02
CA MET A 170 2.39 23.52 -4.39
C MET A 170 1.43 22.88 -3.39
N THR A 171 0.39 23.60 -2.98
CA THR A 171 -0.56 23.17 -1.95
C THR A 171 -1.95 22.85 -2.51
N THR A 172 -2.18 23.07 -3.81
CA THR A 172 -3.38 22.65 -4.53
C THR A 172 -3.10 21.33 -5.26
N ALA A 173 -3.99 20.35 -5.10
CA ALA A 173 -3.78 18.97 -5.56
C ALA A 173 -3.52 18.83 -7.07
N ASP A 174 -3.97 19.80 -7.88
CA ASP A 174 -4.09 19.66 -9.34
C ASP A 174 -3.07 20.44 -10.17
N SER A 175 -2.11 21.15 -9.56
CA SER A 175 -1.11 21.88 -10.35
C SER A 175 -0.03 20.93 -10.89
N ALA A 176 -0.06 20.67 -12.20
CA ALA A 176 1.13 20.19 -12.90
C ALA A 176 2.20 21.29 -12.83
N PRO A 177 3.49 20.98 -12.57
CA PRO A 177 4.53 22.01 -12.59
C PRO A 177 4.50 22.74 -13.95
N SER A 178 4.10 24.01 -13.91
CA SER A 178 3.99 24.90 -15.08
C SER A 178 5.31 25.01 -15.85
N SER A 179 6.44 24.87 -15.15
CA SER A 179 7.79 25.01 -15.73
C SER A 179 8.28 23.83 -16.58
N MET A 180 7.78 22.60 -16.38
CA MET A 180 8.16 21.45 -17.24
C MET A 180 7.35 21.43 -18.53
N ARG A 181 6.06 21.77 -18.46
CA ARG A 181 5.13 21.80 -19.61
C ARG A 181 5.58 22.80 -20.67
N ASP A 182 5.87 24.02 -20.24
CA ASP A 182 6.37 25.06 -21.15
C ASP A 182 7.75 24.66 -21.70
N GLY A 183 8.59 24.00 -20.91
CA GLY A 183 9.89 23.51 -21.34
C GLY A 183 9.82 22.42 -22.42
N GLU A 184 8.96 21.43 -22.26
CA GLU A 184 8.78 20.32 -23.20
C GLU A 184 8.02 20.75 -24.47
N LEU A 185 6.96 21.57 -24.34
CA LEU A 185 6.28 22.16 -25.50
C LEU A 185 7.24 23.06 -26.27
N THR A 186 8.01 23.92 -25.59
CA THR A 186 9.03 24.78 -26.23
C THR A 186 10.14 23.95 -26.87
N MET A 187 10.55 22.83 -26.25
CA MET A 187 11.54 21.92 -26.82
C MET A 187 11.01 21.20 -28.06
N LEU A 188 9.78 20.66 -28.01
CA LEU A 188 9.12 20.00 -29.15
C LEU A 188 8.85 21.00 -30.28
N ASP A 189 8.41 22.22 -29.96
CA ASP A 189 8.24 23.32 -30.92
C ASP A 189 9.58 23.74 -31.52
N SER A 190 10.66 23.79 -30.73
CA SER A 190 12.01 24.07 -31.21
C SER A 190 12.54 22.97 -32.14
N LEU A 191 12.33 21.70 -31.80
CA LEU A 191 12.73 20.56 -32.63
C LEU A 191 11.92 20.51 -33.94
N LEU A 192 10.62 20.73 -33.88
CA LEU A 192 9.74 20.85 -35.06
C LEU A 192 10.13 22.05 -35.94
N GLY A 193 10.56 23.16 -35.33
CA GLY A 193 11.10 24.32 -36.04
C GLY A 193 12.45 24.08 -36.73
N ARG A 194 13.20 23.05 -36.31
CA ARG A 194 14.55 22.72 -36.78
C ARG A 194 14.63 21.43 -37.61
N VAL A 195 13.49 20.88 -38.04
CA VAL A 195 13.41 19.63 -38.81
C VAL A 195 14.36 19.60 -40.02
N LYS A 196 14.47 20.71 -40.77
CA LYS A 196 15.37 20.82 -41.94
C LYS A 196 16.86 20.84 -41.57
N GLU A 197 17.21 21.34 -40.39
CA GLU A 197 18.60 21.40 -39.91
C GLU A 197 19.04 20.07 -39.30
N LEU A 198 18.10 19.33 -38.71
CA LEU A 198 18.34 18.08 -37.99
C LEU A 198 18.24 16.83 -38.88
N ASN A 199 17.90 17.00 -40.17
CA ASN A 199 17.84 15.93 -41.16
C ASN A 199 16.92 14.75 -40.74
N LEU A 200 15.82 15.06 -40.05
CA LEU A 200 14.87 14.07 -39.53
C LEU A 200 14.06 13.44 -40.66
N GLU A 201 13.83 12.13 -40.58
CA GLU A 201 12.97 11.39 -41.50
C GLU A 201 11.48 11.70 -41.25
N GLU A 202 10.63 11.53 -42.26
CA GLU A 202 9.21 11.89 -42.21
C GLU A 202 8.46 11.20 -41.05
N GLY A 203 8.79 9.93 -40.76
CA GLY A 203 8.24 9.21 -39.61
C GLY A 203 8.65 9.78 -38.25
N GLN A 204 9.84 10.38 -38.14
CA GLN A 204 10.32 11.03 -36.90
C GLN A 204 9.63 12.38 -36.68
N VAL A 205 9.37 13.10 -37.78
CA VAL A 205 8.61 14.36 -37.75
C VAL A 205 7.16 14.10 -37.32
N GLU A 206 6.55 13.04 -37.84
CA GLU A 206 5.19 12.65 -37.48
C GLU A 206 5.10 12.19 -36.02
N ALA A 207 6.11 11.46 -35.52
CA ALA A 207 6.22 11.09 -34.10
C ALA A 207 6.36 12.33 -33.19
N LEU A 208 7.15 13.34 -33.58
CA LEU A 208 7.28 14.60 -32.82
C LEU A 208 5.97 15.40 -32.81
N ARG A 209 5.23 15.44 -33.95
CA ARG A 209 3.91 16.08 -34.03
C ARG A 209 2.88 15.36 -33.17
N ALA A 210 2.82 14.03 -33.25
CA ALA A 210 1.96 13.22 -32.42
C ALA A 210 2.31 13.36 -30.92
N ALA A 211 3.60 13.42 -30.56
CA ALA A 211 4.03 13.67 -29.19
C ALA A 211 3.60 15.06 -28.70
N ARG A 212 3.72 16.08 -29.54
CA ARG A 212 3.26 17.46 -29.25
C ARG A 212 1.74 17.54 -29.13
N GLU A 213 0.97 16.95 -30.03
CA GLU A 213 -0.49 16.90 -29.97
C GLU A 213 -0.96 16.16 -28.72
N ARG A 214 -0.35 15.01 -28.40
CA ARG A 214 -0.59 14.27 -27.14
C ARG A 214 -0.24 15.09 -25.90
N LEU A 215 0.76 15.98 -25.96
CA LEU A 215 1.13 16.86 -24.86
C LEU A 215 0.12 18.01 -24.71
N ASN A 216 -0.47 18.47 -25.82
CA ASN A 216 -1.45 19.54 -25.89
C ASN A 216 -2.89 19.08 -25.54
N GLU A 217 -3.26 17.84 -25.86
CA GLU A 217 -4.55 17.22 -25.49
C GLU A 217 -4.67 16.90 -23.99
N ARG A 218 -3.56 16.92 -23.23
CA ARG A 218 -3.53 16.80 -21.75
C ARG A 218 -4.22 17.96 -21.00
N VAL A 219 -4.82 18.91 -21.71
CA VAL A 219 -5.40 20.17 -21.18
C VAL A 219 -6.94 20.19 -21.25
N GLY A 220 -7.58 19.06 -21.56
CA GLY A 220 -9.05 18.96 -21.51
C GLY A 220 -9.62 18.94 -20.08
N ASP A 221 -9.80 20.13 -19.51
CA ASP A 221 -10.62 20.50 -18.33
C ASP A 221 -9.96 20.40 -16.93
N ASP A 222 -9.35 21.52 -16.51
CA ASP A 222 -8.85 21.82 -15.14
C ASP A 222 -9.99 22.25 -14.17
N SER A 223 -11.26 22.09 -14.55
CA SER A 223 -12.34 22.10 -13.55
C SER A 223 -12.30 20.77 -12.79
N ALA A 224 -12.47 20.80 -11.46
CA ALA A 224 -12.68 19.58 -10.70
C ALA A 224 -13.79 18.79 -11.41
N PRO A 225 -13.50 17.61 -11.99
CA PRO A 225 -14.46 16.93 -12.82
C PRO A 225 -15.73 16.72 -12.01
N ALA A 226 -16.89 16.96 -12.63
CA ALA A 226 -18.18 16.65 -12.02
C ALA A 226 -18.10 15.24 -11.41
N ALA A 227 -18.64 15.08 -10.20
CA ALA A 227 -18.53 13.82 -9.46
C ALA A 227 -18.93 12.65 -10.37
N TRP A 228 -18.00 11.73 -10.64
CA TRP A 228 -18.26 10.58 -11.49
C TRP A 228 -19.35 9.73 -10.83
N GLU A 229 -20.50 9.61 -11.49
CA GLU A 229 -21.68 8.90 -10.97
C GLU A 229 -21.63 7.38 -11.26
N GLY A 230 -20.64 6.91 -12.03
CA GLY A 230 -20.47 5.49 -12.36
C GLY A 230 -19.49 4.74 -11.45
N ASP A 231 -19.28 3.46 -11.75
CA ASP A 231 -18.25 2.65 -11.08
C ASP A 231 -16.86 3.23 -11.36
N GLN A 232 -16.16 3.60 -10.29
CA GLN A 232 -14.82 4.19 -10.35
C GLN A 232 -13.76 3.11 -10.18
N ILE A 233 -12.72 3.13 -11.03
CA ILE A 233 -11.52 2.31 -10.88
C ILE A 233 -10.46 3.12 -10.14
N VAL A 234 -9.98 2.60 -9.02
CA VAL A 234 -8.92 3.18 -8.20
C VAL A 234 -7.73 2.25 -8.24
N PHE A 235 -6.67 2.63 -8.95
CA PHE A 235 -5.42 1.87 -8.97
C PHE A 235 -4.57 2.18 -7.75
N ASP A 236 -4.23 1.14 -7.01
CA ASP A 236 -3.28 1.22 -5.90
C ASP A 236 -1.85 1.08 -6.44
N ALA A 237 -1.11 2.19 -6.40
CA ALA A 237 0.28 2.32 -6.83
C ALA A 237 1.26 2.40 -5.64
N SER A 238 0.89 1.87 -4.47
CA SER A 238 1.74 1.89 -3.27
C SER A 238 3.12 1.29 -3.51
N ASP A 239 3.17 0.14 -4.17
CA ASP A 239 4.41 -0.55 -4.56
C ASP A 239 5.31 0.33 -5.43
N LEU A 240 4.75 0.92 -6.48
CA LEU A 240 5.50 1.76 -7.41
C LEU A 240 6.05 3.03 -6.74
N ILE A 241 5.24 3.67 -5.90
CA ILE A 241 5.63 4.91 -5.21
C ILE A 241 6.72 4.63 -4.16
N GLU A 242 6.62 3.54 -3.41
CA GLU A 242 7.68 3.13 -2.49
C GLU A 242 8.95 2.72 -3.25
N TYR A 243 8.80 2.03 -4.39
CA TYR A 243 9.93 1.67 -5.24
C TYR A 243 10.74 2.90 -5.68
N PHE A 244 10.06 4.00 -6.02
CA PHE A 244 10.69 5.26 -6.40
C PHE A 244 11.49 5.95 -5.27
N ALA A 245 11.26 5.57 -4.01
CA ALA A 245 12.08 6.05 -2.89
C ALA A 245 13.53 5.55 -2.97
N HIS A 246 13.77 4.43 -3.64
CA HIS A 246 15.07 3.77 -3.67
C HIS A 246 15.61 3.54 -5.09
N ASN A 247 14.76 3.60 -6.11
CA ASN A 247 15.11 3.30 -7.49
C ASN A 247 14.48 4.32 -8.44
N ARG A 248 15.08 4.53 -9.62
CA ARG A 248 14.45 5.30 -10.70
C ARG A 248 13.95 4.39 -11.82
N LEU A 249 14.82 3.52 -12.34
CA LEU A 249 14.44 2.56 -13.39
C LEU A 249 13.45 1.51 -12.86
N PRO A 250 12.26 1.40 -13.45
CA PRO A 250 11.27 0.40 -13.06
C PRO A 250 11.72 -1.02 -13.44
N THR A 251 11.35 -2.02 -12.63
CA THR A 251 11.52 -3.43 -13.01
C THR A 251 10.25 -3.96 -13.71
N GLY A 252 10.14 -5.28 -13.91
CA GLY A 252 8.98 -5.90 -14.58
C GLY A 252 7.62 -5.45 -14.04
N ILE A 253 7.35 -5.67 -12.74
CA ILE A 253 6.06 -5.33 -12.12
C ILE A 253 5.81 -3.81 -12.14
N GLN A 254 6.84 -2.99 -11.94
CA GLN A 254 6.70 -1.53 -11.99
C GLN A 254 6.41 -1.04 -13.42
N ARG A 255 7.01 -1.63 -14.45
CA ARG A 255 6.68 -1.32 -15.86
C ARG A 255 5.23 -1.65 -16.19
N VAL A 256 4.75 -2.82 -15.73
CA VAL A 256 3.33 -3.22 -15.88
C VAL A 256 2.40 -2.18 -15.22
N GLN A 257 2.71 -1.75 -13.99
CA GLN A 257 1.95 -0.73 -13.28
C GLN A 257 1.94 0.60 -14.06
N ILE A 258 3.11 1.11 -14.45
CA ILE A 258 3.23 2.38 -15.18
C ILE A 258 2.39 2.35 -16.45
N ALA A 259 2.59 1.34 -17.29
CA ALA A 259 1.96 1.27 -18.60
C ALA A 259 0.44 1.09 -18.49
N THR A 260 -0.01 0.15 -17.64
CA THR A 260 -1.44 -0.16 -17.45
C THR A 260 -2.20 1.02 -16.87
N ILE A 261 -1.68 1.66 -15.83
CA ILE A 261 -2.35 2.79 -15.17
C ILE A 261 -2.40 3.99 -16.11
N THR A 262 -1.28 4.31 -16.76
CA THR A 262 -1.19 5.47 -17.66
C THR A 262 -2.13 5.33 -18.85
N ASP A 263 -2.22 4.16 -19.47
CA ASP A 263 -3.11 3.93 -20.60
C ASP A 263 -4.58 3.84 -20.17
N SER A 264 -4.88 3.32 -18.98
CA SER A 264 -6.24 3.37 -18.40
C SER A 264 -6.72 4.81 -18.17
N ILE A 265 -5.84 5.69 -17.66
CA ILE A 265 -6.13 7.11 -17.46
C ILE A 265 -6.41 7.81 -18.80
N ARG A 266 -5.68 7.47 -19.86
CA ARG A 266 -5.81 8.10 -21.18
C ARG A 266 -7.06 7.66 -21.93
N SER A 267 -7.43 6.39 -21.81
CA SER A 267 -8.48 5.76 -22.61
C SER A 267 -9.88 5.85 -22.01
N ARG A 268 -9.97 6.10 -20.70
CA ARG A 268 -11.25 6.15 -19.98
C ARG A 268 -11.67 7.60 -19.69
N PRO A 269 -12.98 7.88 -19.51
CA PRO A 269 -13.47 9.21 -19.20
C PRO A 269 -12.79 9.82 -17.96
N ALA A 270 -12.62 11.14 -17.96
CA ALA A 270 -12.06 11.87 -16.81
C ALA A 270 -12.86 11.58 -15.52
N GLY A 271 -12.15 11.37 -14.41
CA GLY A 271 -12.73 11.04 -13.11
C GLY A 271 -13.15 9.57 -12.91
N SER A 272 -13.23 8.76 -13.98
CA SER A 272 -13.54 7.33 -13.90
C SER A 272 -12.38 6.47 -13.40
N VAL A 273 -11.15 6.98 -13.52
CA VAL A 273 -9.91 6.36 -13.02
C VAL A 273 -9.23 7.29 -12.02
N LYS A 274 -8.84 6.74 -10.88
CA LYS A 274 -8.00 7.39 -9.87
C LYS A 274 -6.76 6.56 -9.59
N VAL A 275 -5.72 7.22 -9.09
CA VAL A 275 -4.51 6.56 -8.56
C VAL A 275 -4.41 6.88 -7.09
N CYS A 276 -4.05 5.89 -6.28
CA CYS A 276 -3.83 6.07 -4.86
C CYS A 276 -2.56 5.38 -4.38
N CYS A 277 -2.12 5.73 -3.17
CA CYS A 277 -1.11 5.00 -2.44
C CYS A 277 -1.56 4.83 -0.99
N PHE A 278 -1.31 3.67 -0.42
CA PHE A 278 -1.60 3.33 0.95
C PHE A 278 -0.44 3.78 1.85
N LEU A 279 -0.76 4.51 2.91
CA LEU A 279 0.21 4.92 3.94
C LEU A 279 -0.01 4.08 5.20
N PRO A 280 0.87 3.10 5.50
CA PRO A 280 0.69 2.21 6.66
C PRO A 280 0.64 2.93 7.99
N ASP A 281 1.45 3.98 8.17
CA ASP A 281 1.49 4.78 9.40
C ASP A 281 0.17 5.55 9.67
N ASP A 282 -0.59 5.84 8.61
CA ASP A 282 -1.88 6.52 8.70
C ASP A 282 -3.06 5.56 8.68
N GLY A 283 -2.89 4.40 8.07
CA GLY A 283 -4.00 3.48 7.81
C GLY A 283 -4.98 4.06 6.79
N SER A 284 -4.49 4.64 5.70
CA SER A 284 -5.36 5.23 4.69
C SER A 284 -4.74 5.24 3.31
N TRP A 285 -5.57 5.12 2.29
CA TRP A 285 -5.19 5.49 0.93
C TRP A 285 -5.22 7.01 0.77
N ILE A 286 -4.21 7.54 0.10
CA ILE A 286 -4.10 8.93 -0.31
C ILE A 286 -4.20 8.99 -1.82
N GLU A 287 -5.00 9.90 -2.34
CA GLU A 287 -5.08 10.14 -3.78
C GLU A 287 -3.76 10.70 -4.31
N VAL A 288 -3.27 10.11 -5.39
CA VAL A 288 -2.07 10.55 -6.07
C VAL A 288 -2.52 11.36 -7.28
N ALA A 289 -2.15 12.64 -7.31
CA ALA A 289 -2.53 13.52 -8.41
C ALA A 289 -2.06 12.96 -9.76
N THR A 290 -3.01 12.75 -10.67
CA THR A 290 -2.79 12.10 -11.98
C THR A 290 -1.66 12.74 -12.76
N ALA A 291 -1.60 14.08 -12.80
CA ALA A 291 -0.54 14.79 -13.51
C ALA A 291 0.86 14.51 -12.94
N LYS A 292 0.99 14.46 -11.60
CA LYS A 292 2.25 14.16 -10.92
C LYS A 292 2.66 12.69 -11.11
N PHE A 293 1.69 11.79 -11.09
CA PHE A 293 1.91 10.37 -11.38
C PHE A 293 2.45 10.16 -12.80
N ILE A 294 1.80 10.75 -13.81
CA ILE A 294 2.25 10.64 -15.21
C ILE A 294 3.65 11.25 -15.38
N ALA A 295 3.91 12.40 -14.77
CA ALA A 295 5.21 13.07 -14.86
C ALA A 295 6.34 12.21 -14.27
N ILE A 296 6.18 11.69 -13.05
CA ILE A 296 7.23 10.87 -12.42
C ILE A 296 7.46 9.57 -13.19
N CYS A 297 6.39 8.95 -13.71
CA CYS A 297 6.50 7.71 -14.48
C CYS A 297 7.19 7.93 -15.81
N GLY A 298 6.93 9.06 -16.50
CA GLY A 298 7.64 9.44 -17.71
C GLY A 298 9.15 9.59 -17.48
N LEU A 299 9.55 10.27 -16.41
CA LEU A 299 10.96 10.46 -16.04
C LEU A 299 11.66 9.15 -15.63
N ALA A 300 10.92 8.21 -15.03
CA ALA A 300 11.44 6.90 -14.62
C ALA A 300 11.86 6.03 -15.82
N LEU A 301 11.24 6.21 -16.99
CA LEU A 301 11.52 5.43 -18.19
C LEU A 301 12.70 5.95 -19.03
N ILE A 302 13.21 7.16 -18.73
CA ILE A 302 14.25 7.80 -19.55
C ILE A 302 15.67 7.43 -19.09
N SER A 303 15.93 7.44 -17.79
CA SER A 303 17.27 7.28 -17.22
C SER A 303 17.20 6.65 -15.84
N GLY A 304 18.27 5.99 -15.42
CA GLY A 304 18.44 5.50 -14.04
C GLY A 304 19.15 6.46 -13.10
N ASP A 305 19.60 7.61 -13.58
CA ASP A 305 20.30 8.59 -12.75
C ASP A 305 19.35 9.24 -11.74
N ARG A 306 19.49 8.87 -10.47
CA ARG A 306 18.70 9.46 -9.39
C ARG A 306 19.15 10.87 -9.04
N SER A 307 20.33 11.32 -9.45
CA SER A 307 20.84 12.67 -9.17
C SER A 307 20.31 13.73 -10.14
N ASP A 308 19.63 13.30 -11.20
CA ASP A 308 18.96 14.17 -12.17
C ASP A 308 18.04 15.18 -11.45
N PRO A 309 18.26 16.50 -11.63
CA PRO A 309 17.45 17.53 -10.99
C PRO A 309 15.97 17.45 -11.31
N GLN A 310 15.59 17.05 -12.53
CA GLN A 310 14.19 16.92 -12.94
C GLN A 310 13.50 15.78 -12.20
N TRP A 311 14.19 14.64 -12.05
CA TRP A 311 13.71 13.51 -11.25
C TRP A 311 13.55 13.89 -9.78
N GLN A 312 14.57 14.51 -9.18
CA GLN A 312 14.54 14.91 -7.77
C GLN A 312 13.40 15.89 -7.49
N GLN A 313 13.19 16.86 -8.37
CA GLN A 313 12.09 17.81 -8.27
C GLN A 313 10.74 17.11 -8.37
N ALA A 314 10.51 16.30 -9.42
CA ALA A 314 9.24 15.61 -9.62
C ALA A 314 8.90 14.64 -8.47
N TYR A 315 9.90 13.89 -7.98
CA TYR A 315 9.71 12.98 -6.85
C TYR A 315 9.41 13.74 -5.56
N THR A 316 10.10 14.86 -5.33
CA THR A 316 9.83 15.75 -4.19
C THR A 316 8.41 16.31 -4.25
N ASP A 317 7.98 16.80 -5.42
CA ASP A 317 6.65 17.35 -5.63
C ASP A 317 5.53 16.33 -5.45
N LEU A 318 5.79 15.08 -5.84
CA LEU A 318 4.91 13.93 -5.61
C LEU A 318 4.81 13.63 -4.11
N LYS A 319 5.94 13.50 -3.41
CA LYS A 319 5.98 13.20 -1.97
C LYS A 319 5.31 14.28 -1.13
N ILE A 320 5.51 15.55 -1.48
CA ILE A 320 4.84 16.68 -0.80
C ILE A 320 3.34 16.63 -1.07
N SER A 321 2.93 16.42 -2.33
CA SER A 321 1.52 16.32 -2.70
C SER A 321 0.80 15.21 -1.94
N ILE A 322 1.37 14.00 -1.89
CA ILE A 322 0.84 12.89 -1.09
C ILE A 322 0.81 13.26 0.40
N SER A 323 1.86 13.91 0.91
CA SER A 323 1.94 14.25 2.33
C SER A 323 0.91 15.30 2.75
N LEU A 324 0.51 16.19 1.83
CA LEU A 324 -0.47 17.25 2.01
C LEU A 324 -1.89 16.86 1.59
N ALA A 325 -2.09 15.71 0.95
CA ALA A 325 -3.39 15.28 0.50
C ALA A 325 -4.23 14.67 1.64
N PRO A 326 -5.57 14.84 1.61
CA PRO A 326 -6.45 14.16 2.55
C PRO A 326 -6.53 12.65 2.22
N PRO A 327 -7.01 11.82 3.18
CA PRO A 327 -7.43 10.45 2.88
C PRO A 327 -8.42 10.42 1.70
N LEU A 328 -8.19 9.50 0.76
CA LEU A 328 -9.04 9.25 -0.38
C LEU A 328 -10.42 8.81 0.11
N LYS A 329 -11.45 9.49 -0.40
CA LYS A 329 -12.84 9.06 -0.26
C LYS A 329 -13.21 8.22 -1.47
N PHE A 330 -13.47 6.94 -1.24
CA PHE A 330 -13.94 6.06 -2.30
C PHE A 330 -15.39 6.39 -2.67
N ASN A 331 -15.69 6.36 -3.96
CA ASN A 331 -17.08 6.29 -4.41
C ASN A 331 -17.71 4.99 -3.90
N ALA A 332 -19.02 5.02 -3.63
CA ALA A 332 -19.75 3.82 -3.26
C ALA A 332 -19.56 2.74 -4.34
N GLY A 333 -19.13 1.54 -3.95
CA GLY A 333 -18.86 0.46 -4.88
C GLY A 333 -17.52 0.53 -5.62
N ALA A 334 -16.66 1.53 -5.41
CA ALA A 334 -15.44 1.68 -6.22
C ALA A 334 -14.56 0.41 -6.25
N PHE A 335 -13.89 0.19 -7.38
CA PHE A 335 -12.92 -0.89 -7.54
C PHE A 335 -11.54 -0.45 -7.05
N LEU A 336 -11.02 -1.09 -6.02
CA LEU A 336 -9.62 -0.94 -5.61
C LEU A 336 -8.79 -2.02 -6.31
N VAL A 337 -8.04 -1.63 -7.34
CA VAL A 337 -7.22 -2.52 -8.17
C VAL A 337 -5.75 -2.40 -7.77
N ASN A 338 -5.18 -3.45 -7.17
CA ASN A 338 -3.78 -3.48 -6.78
C ASN A 338 -2.95 -4.21 -7.84
N LEU A 339 -2.22 -3.47 -8.68
CA LEU A 339 -1.40 -4.03 -9.76
C LEU A 339 0.02 -4.41 -9.31
N GLY A 340 0.50 -3.82 -8.22
CA GLY A 340 1.82 -4.06 -7.65
C GLY A 340 1.81 -5.11 -6.54
N THR A 341 2.86 -5.11 -5.71
CA THR A 341 2.91 -5.98 -4.53
C THR A 341 2.24 -5.34 -3.31
N SER A 342 1.54 -6.15 -2.51
CA SER A 342 0.90 -5.70 -1.26
C SER A 342 1.28 -6.53 -0.03
N TRP A 343 2.10 -7.58 -0.19
CA TRP A 343 2.46 -8.50 0.91
C TRP A 343 3.31 -7.85 2.02
N TRP A 344 4.03 -6.77 1.73
CA TRP A 344 4.80 -6.02 2.72
C TRP A 344 4.01 -4.87 3.37
N LEU A 345 2.80 -4.56 2.88
CA LEU A 345 1.98 -3.47 3.37
C LEU A 345 1.27 -3.86 4.66
N ARG A 346 1.75 -3.30 5.79
CA ARG A 346 1.18 -3.55 7.11
C ARG A 346 -0.26 -3.02 7.20
N ASP A 347 -1.11 -3.81 7.82
CA ASP A 347 -2.54 -3.67 8.06
C ASP A 347 -3.37 -3.45 6.78
N TYR A 348 -2.80 -3.70 5.60
CA TYR A 348 -3.48 -3.44 4.33
C TYR A 348 -4.88 -4.06 4.27
N PHE A 349 -5.02 -5.34 4.62
CA PHE A 349 -6.32 -6.02 4.59
C PHE A 349 -7.30 -5.56 5.68
N LEU A 350 -6.82 -5.09 6.83
CA LEU A 350 -7.67 -4.44 7.84
C LEU A 350 -8.35 -3.20 7.24
N PHE A 351 -7.58 -2.40 6.51
CA PHE A 351 -8.11 -1.20 5.85
C PHE A 351 -8.89 -1.51 4.58
N VAL A 352 -8.60 -2.61 3.87
CA VAL A 352 -9.44 -3.06 2.75
C VAL A 352 -10.81 -3.41 3.31
N ARG A 353 -10.85 -4.21 4.38
CA ARG A 353 -12.07 -4.58 5.10
C ARG A 353 -12.86 -3.35 5.57
N GLU A 354 -12.18 -2.33 6.09
CA GLU A 354 -12.82 -1.08 6.49
C GLU A 354 -13.34 -0.26 5.30
N ALA A 355 -12.61 -0.20 4.18
CA ALA A 355 -13.07 0.46 2.96
C ALA A 355 -14.28 -0.27 2.35
N LYS A 356 -14.30 -1.61 2.41
CA LYS A 356 -15.47 -2.42 2.05
C LYS A 356 -16.67 -2.07 2.93
N ARG A 357 -16.47 -1.99 4.24
CA ARG A 357 -17.54 -1.68 5.20
C ARG A 357 -18.11 -0.27 5.02
N LEU A 358 -17.25 0.73 4.83
CA LEU A 358 -17.65 2.14 4.76
C LEU A 358 -18.17 2.56 3.39
N HIS A 359 -17.62 1.97 2.32
CA HIS A 359 -17.84 2.44 0.95
C HIS A 359 -18.27 1.33 -0.02
N GLY A 360 -18.39 0.07 0.43
CA GLY A 360 -18.71 -1.05 -0.47
C GLY A 360 -17.64 -1.30 -1.53
N VAL A 361 -16.38 -0.93 -1.26
CA VAL A 361 -15.27 -1.12 -2.20
C VAL A 361 -15.15 -2.58 -2.63
N ARG A 362 -14.80 -2.81 -3.89
CA ARG A 362 -14.47 -4.12 -4.44
C ARG A 362 -12.97 -4.21 -4.64
N TYR A 363 -12.31 -5.15 -3.99
CA TYR A 363 -10.87 -5.32 -4.05
C TYR A 363 -10.47 -6.37 -5.09
N ILE A 364 -9.56 -5.98 -5.99
CA ILE A 364 -9.04 -6.82 -7.07
C ILE A 364 -7.51 -6.79 -7.05
N PRO A 365 -6.83 -7.81 -6.50
CA PRO A 365 -5.38 -7.98 -6.65
C PRO A 365 -5.02 -8.49 -8.04
N PHE A 366 -3.88 -8.03 -8.56
CA PHE A 366 -3.19 -8.64 -9.69
C PHE A 366 -2.07 -9.55 -9.18
N VAL A 367 -2.34 -10.86 -9.14
CA VAL A 367 -1.38 -11.86 -8.67
C VAL A 367 -0.47 -12.24 -9.83
N HIS A 368 0.78 -11.77 -9.78
CA HIS A 368 1.79 -12.06 -10.80
C HIS A 368 2.34 -13.48 -10.69
N ASP A 369 2.47 -13.99 -9.47
CA ASP A 369 2.90 -15.36 -9.19
C ASP A 369 2.60 -15.72 -7.73
N LEU A 370 2.78 -16.99 -7.39
CA LEU A 370 2.74 -17.52 -6.03
C LEU A 370 4.05 -18.26 -5.71
N ILE A 371 5.18 -17.85 -6.32
CA ILE A 371 6.49 -18.51 -6.23
C ILE A 371 6.92 -18.76 -4.77
N PRO A 372 6.77 -17.79 -3.83
CA PRO A 372 7.16 -18.04 -2.44
C PRO A 372 6.39 -19.17 -1.76
N ILE A 373 5.18 -19.51 -2.23
CA ILE A 373 4.37 -20.63 -1.69
C ILE A 373 4.59 -21.91 -2.48
N VAL A 374 4.64 -21.82 -3.81
CA VAL A 374 4.68 -22.99 -4.70
C VAL A 374 6.10 -23.59 -4.77
N THR A 375 7.12 -22.74 -4.74
CA THR A 375 8.53 -23.13 -4.77
C THR A 375 9.36 -22.43 -3.68
N PRO A 376 9.03 -22.62 -2.39
CA PRO A 376 9.66 -21.92 -1.28
C PRO A 376 11.17 -22.19 -1.16
N GLN A 377 11.67 -23.30 -1.74
CA GLN A 377 13.09 -23.63 -1.78
C GLN A 377 13.95 -22.62 -2.55
N TYR A 378 13.34 -21.78 -3.40
CA TYR A 378 14.02 -20.73 -4.14
C TYR A 378 13.86 -19.34 -3.50
N CYS A 379 13.22 -19.26 -2.34
CA CYS A 379 12.93 -18.01 -1.65
C CYS A 379 13.57 -17.98 -0.26
N VAL A 380 13.84 -16.77 0.24
CA VAL A 380 14.22 -16.59 1.64
C VAL A 380 13.03 -16.86 2.55
N LYS A 381 13.29 -17.42 3.74
CA LYS A 381 12.22 -17.82 4.68
C LYS A 381 11.32 -16.66 5.10
N ALA A 382 11.91 -15.48 5.34
CA ALA A 382 11.15 -14.29 5.73
C ALA A 382 10.11 -13.89 4.67
N LEU A 383 10.51 -13.85 3.40
CA LEU A 383 9.60 -13.58 2.28
C LEU A 383 8.50 -14.64 2.18
N THR A 384 8.84 -15.92 2.36
CA THR A 384 7.85 -17.00 2.33
C THR A 384 6.79 -16.82 3.43
N GLN A 385 7.22 -16.45 4.63
CA GLN A 385 6.33 -16.20 5.77
C GLN A 385 5.40 -15.01 5.52
N GLU A 386 5.95 -13.87 5.08
CA GLU A 386 5.17 -12.68 4.73
C GLU A 386 4.17 -12.95 3.61
N PHE A 387 4.56 -13.75 2.63
CA PHE A 387 3.70 -14.11 1.51
C PHE A 387 2.59 -15.09 1.91
N ILE A 388 2.83 -15.99 2.88
CA ILE A 388 1.77 -16.82 3.48
C ILE A 388 0.77 -15.95 4.27
N GLU A 389 1.25 -14.99 5.05
CA GLU A 389 0.39 -14.03 5.76
C GLU A 389 -0.47 -13.23 4.78
N TRP A 390 0.13 -12.78 3.68
CA TRP A 390 -0.58 -12.13 2.59
C TRP A 390 -1.60 -13.06 1.93
N ALA A 391 -1.25 -14.32 1.66
CA ALA A 391 -2.16 -15.32 1.08
C ALA A 391 -3.41 -15.52 1.94
N LEU A 392 -3.24 -15.68 3.26
CA LEU A 392 -4.35 -15.79 4.22
C LEU A 392 -5.25 -14.55 4.21
N GLY A 393 -4.69 -13.37 3.99
CA GLY A 393 -5.44 -12.12 3.86
C GLY A 393 -6.14 -11.99 2.50
N VAL A 394 -5.42 -12.18 1.39
CA VAL A 394 -5.93 -11.86 0.05
C VAL A 394 -7.12 -12.73 -0.34
N PHE A 395 -7.12 -14.02 0.00
CA PHE A 395 -8.23 -14.92 -0.34
C PHE A 395 -9.52 -14.64 0.45
N GLN A 396 -9.40 -14.03 1.64
CA GLN A 396 -10.57 -13.60 2.42
C GLN A 396 -11.15 -12.28 1.89
N HIS A 397 -10.32 -11.41 1.30
CA HIS A 397 -10.68 -10.02 1.03
C HIS A 397 -10.84 -9.69 -0.45
N ALA A 398 -10.29 -10.46 -1.38
CA ALA A 398 -10.48 -10.23 -2.81
C ALA A 398 -11.90 -10.59 -3.24
N ASP A 399 -12.52 -9.73 -4.05
CA ASP A 399 -13.80 -10.05 -4.71
C ASP A 399 -13.59 -10.76 -6.05
N PHE A 400 -12.50 -10.41 -6.74
CA PHE A 400 -12.07 -10.98 -8.01
C PHE A 400 -10.55 -10.98 -8.09
N PHE A 401 -9.97 -11.74 -9.03
CA PHE A 401 -8.53 -11.80 -9.23
C PHE A 401 -8.17 -11.51 -10.68
N LEU A 402 -7.09 -10.75 -10.86
CA LEU A 402 -6.33 -10.72 -12.11
C LEU A 402 -5.09 -11.60 -11.92
N VAL A 403 -4.74 -12.38 -12.94
CA VAL A 403 -3.51 -13.20 -12.97
C VAL A 403 -2.86 -13.09 -14.34
N ASN A 404 -1.54 -13.19 -14.41
CA ASN A 404 -0.85 -12.91 -15.67
C ASN A 404 -0.78 -14.12 -16.63
N SER A 405 -1.02 -15.33 -16.14
CA SER A 405 -0.93 -16.57 -16.92
C SER A 405 -1.94 -17.61 -16.44
N ASN A 406 -2.21 -18.62 -17.26
CA ASN A 406 -2.99 -19.79 -16.84
C ASN A 406 -2.22 -20.62 -15.80
N ALA A 407 -0.88 -20.67 -15.89
CA ALA A 407 -0.04 -21.27 -14.85
C ALA A 407 -0.30 -20.61 -13.48
N THR A 408 -0.22 -19.28 -13.39
CA THR A 408 -0.53 -18.53 -12.16
C THR A 408 -1.98 -18.71 -11.73
N LYS A 409 -2.94 -18.77 -12.66
CA LYS A 409 -4.36 -19.08 -12.35
C LYS A 409 -4.51 -20.43 -11.66
N ASN A 410 -3.85 -21.47 -12.18
CA ASN A 410 -3.91 -22.80 -11.61
C ASN A 410 -3.28 -22.86 -10.22
N ASP A 411 -2.14 -22.18 -10.03
CA ASP A 411 -1.51 -22.05 -8.72
C ASP A 411 -2.42 -21.33 -7.73
N LEU A 412 -3.07 -20.24 -8.14
CA LEU A 412 -4.01 -19.47 -7.32
C LEU A 412 -5.15 -20.34 -6.80
N LEU A 413 -5.83 -21.06 -7.70
CA LEU A 413 -6.93 -21.94 -7.34
C LEU A 413 -6.48 -23.08 -6.41
N LYS A 414 -5.29 -23.65 -6.66
CA LYS A 414 -4.72 -24.71 -5.83
C LYS A 414 -4.36 -24.22 -4.42
N VAL A 415 -3.71 -23.06 -4.31
CA VAL A 415 -3.35 -22.46 -3.02
C VAL A 415 -4.61 -22.07 -2.24
N ALA A 416 -5.58 -21.42 -2.89
CA ALA A 416 -6.87 -21.07 -2.29
C ALA A 416 -7.57 -22.30 -1.72
N SER A 417 -7.73 -23.35 -2.53
CA SER A 417 -8.34 -24.61 -2.11
C SER A 417 -7.58 -25.28 -0.96
N THR A 418 -6.24 -25.24 -0.99
CA THR A 418 -5.42 -25.75 0.11
C THR A 418 -5.67 -24.99 1.40
N LEU A 419 -5.85 -23.67 1.35
CA LEU A 419 -6.17 -22.83 2.50
C LEU A 419 -7.67 -22.87 2.89
N GLY A 420 -8.48 -23.66 2.20
CA GLY A 420 -9.91 -23.82 2.49
C GLY A 420 -10.83 -22.78 1.83
N HIS A 421 -10.30 -21.97 0.91
CA HIS A 421 -11.09 -21.01 0.14
C HIS A 421 -11.60 -21.64 -1.16
N HIS A 422 -12.83 -21.32 -1.51
CA HIS A 422 -13.42 -21.65 -2.80
C HIS A 422 -13.47 -20.39 -3.67
N ILE A 423 -12.78 -20.42 -4.81
CA ILE A 423 -12.76 -19.33 -5.79
C ILE A 423 -13.32 -19.89 -7.08
N GLU A 424 -14.37 -19.28 -7.61
CA GLU A 424 -14.90 -19.70 -8.90
C GLU A 424 -13.89 -19.34 -10.00
N PRO A 425 -13.53 -20.27 -10.90
CA PRO A 425 -12.57 -19.99 -11.97
C PRO A 425 -12.94 -18.79 -12.85
N GLU A 426 -14.23 -18.45 -12.92
CA GLU A 426 -14.78 -17.31 -13.65
C GLU A 426 -14.62 -15.96 -12.93
N ASP A 427 -14.26 -15.94 -11.65
CA ASP A 427 -13.85 -14.75 -10.89
C ASP A 427 -12.35 -14.43 -11.06
N VAL A 428 -11.64 -15.23 -11.85
CA VAL A 428 -10.20 -15.08 -12.10
C VAL A 428 -9.97 -14.81 -13.58
N ALA A 429 -9.60 -13.58 -13.92
CA ALA A 429 -9.28 -13.17 -15.28
C ALA A 429 -7.77 -13.32 -15.55
N VAL A 430 -7.43 -13.98 -16.66
CA VAL A 430 -6.05 -14.08 -17.14
C VAL A 430 -5.76 -12.86 -18.03
N ILE A 431 -4.78 -12.06 -17.62
CA ILE A 431 -4.29 -10.87 -18.31
C ILE A 431 -2.85 -11.14 -18.76
N PRO A 432 -2.64 -11.75 -19.94
CA PRO A 432 -1.30 -12.01 -20.46
C PRO A 432 -0.44 -10.74 -20.47
N LEU A 433 0.86 -10.86 -20.20
CA LEU A 433 1.79 -9.73 -20.29
C LEU A 433 2.64 -9.81 -21.57
N ASP A 434 1.99 -10.22 -22.67
CA ASP A 434 2.49 -10.31 -24.05
C ASP A 434 2.51 -8.95 -24.76
N ALA A 435 2.65 -7.87 -24.00
CA ALA A 435 2.62 -6.50 -24.51
C ALA A 435 3.97 -6.08 -25.09
N GLN A 436 3.93 -5.07 -25.96
CA GLN A 436 5.10 -4.46 -26.55
C GLN A 436 6.07 -3.96 -25.47
N PHE A 437 7.34 -4.30 -25.64
CA PHE A 437 8.40 -3.74 -24.80
C PHE A 437 8.77 -2.30 -25.21
N ARG A 438 8.55 -1.97 -26.48
CA ARG A 438 9.03 -0.75 -27.12
C ARG A 438 8.05 -0.28 -28.19
N ASP A 439 7.87 1.02 -28.32
CA ASP A 439 7.11 1.60 -29.43
C ASP A 439 7.90 1.52 -30.75
N PRO A 440 7.22 1.25 -31.89
CA PRO A 440 7.84 1.33 -33.21
C PRO A 440 8.51 2.68 -33.45
N GLY A 441 9.75 2.66 -33.96
CA GLY A 441 10.50 3.87 -34.33
C GLY A 441 11.21 4.60 -33.18
N GLN A 442 11.07 4.16 -31.93
CA GLN A 442 11.90 4.69 -30.85
C GLN A 442 13.39 4.34 -31.14
N PRO A 443 14.37 5.19 -30.82
CA PRO A 443 15.79 4.94 -31.14
C PRO A 443 16.44 3.90 -30.21
N LEU A 444 17.30 3.03 -30.76
CA LEU A 444 18.18 2.17 -29.95
C LEU A 444 19.40 2.96 -29.46
N ALA A 445 20.02 2.49 -28.37
CA ALA A 445 21.35 2.96 -28.01
C ALA A 445 22.34 2.71 -29.17
N PRO A 446 23.36 3.56 -29.38
CA PRO A 446 24.28 3.41 -30.50
C PRO A 446 25.07 2.09 -30.44
N VAL A 447 25.12 1.35 -31.56
CA VAL A 447 25.84 0.05 -31.70
C VAL A 447 27.29 0.09 -31.21
N ARG A 448 27.95 1.25 -31.24
CA ARG A 448 29.31 1.42 -30.69
C ARG A 448 29.43 1.04 -29.21
N LEU A 449 28.35 1.18 -28.43
CA LEU A 449 28.31 0.87 -27.00
C LEU A 449 28.58 -0.61 -26.71
N LEU A 450 28.27 -1.50 -27.65
CA LEU A 450 28.61 -2.92 -27.54
C LEU A 450 30.11 -3.13 -27.32
N ARG A 451 30.97 -2.29 -27.91
CA ARG A 451 32.43 -2.40 -27.76
C ARG A 451 32.88 -2.10 -26.33
N ASP A 452 32.19 -1.20 -25.64
CA ASP A 452 32.50 -0.85 -24.25
C ASP A 452 32.20 -2.03 -23.32
N TRP A 453 31.22 -2.87 -23.68
CA TRP A 453 30.93 -4.15 -23.02
C TRP A 453 31.72 -5.34 -23.61
N GLN A 454 32.64 -5.08 -24.54
CA GLN A 454 33.44 -6.08 -25.25
C GLN A 454 32.59 -7.09 -26.04
N LEU A 455 31.45 -6.65 -26.58
CA LEU A 455 30.50 -7.42 -27.37
C LEU A 455 30.58 -7.04 -28.85
N LYS A 456 30.07 -7.93 -29.69
CA LYS A 456 29.85 -7.71 -31.12
C LYS A 456 28.44 -8.19 -31.46
N PRO A 457 27.76 -7.55 -32.44
CA PRO A 457 26.49 -8.06 -32.92
C PRO A 457 26.59 -9.53 -33.30
N ASP A 458 25.57 -10.30 -32.93
CA ASP A 458 25.40 -11.71 -33.27
C ASP A 458 26.48 -12.67 -32.72
N ASP A 459 27.31 -12.21 -31.78
CA ASP A 459 28.40 -12.97 -31.13
C ASP A 459 28.15 -13.25 -29.64
N PHE A 460 26.91 -13.10 -29.19
CA PHE A 460 26.51 -13.39 -27.82
C PHE A 460 25.07 -13.87 -27.71
N VAL A 461 24.80 -14.64 -26.66
CA VAL A 461 23.45 -15.03 -26.20
C VAL A 461 23.11 -14.20 -24.99
N LEU A 462 21.89 -13.72 -24.92
CA LEU A 462 21.43 -12.80 -23.88
C LEU A 462 20.54 -13.52 -22.86
N MET A 463 20.80 -13.30 -21.58
CA MET A 463 19.98 -13.75 -20.46
C MET A 463 19.64 -12.53 -19.60
N VAL A 464 18.39 -12.07 -19.67
CA VAL A 464 17.92 -10.89 -18.91
C VAL A 464 17.13 -11.37 -17.70
N SER A 465 17.69 -11.22 -16.50
CA SER A 465 17.01 -11.58 -15.25
C SER A 465 17.78 -11.08 -14.02
N THR A 466 17.10 -10.90 -12.88
CA THR A 466 17.78 -10.80 -11.57
C THR A 466 18.66 -12.03 -11.34
N ILE A 467 19.89 -11.84 -10.87
CA ILE A 467 20.83 -12.94 -10.67
C ILE A 467 20.48 -13.68 -9.37
N GLU A 468 19.65 -14.71 -9.48
CA GLU A 468 19.19 -15.52 -8.36
C GLU A 468 19.06 -17.01 -8.73
N VAL A 469 18.99 -17.88 -7.72
CA VAL A 469 18.92 -19.34 -7.87
C VAL A 469 17.75 -19.78 -8.74
N ARG A 470 16.58 -19.15 -8.57
CA ARG A 470 15.36 -19.46 -9.34
C ARG A 470 15.55 -19.31 -10.85
N LYS A 471 16.33 -18.33 -11.29
CA LYS A 471 16.60 -18.06 -12.72
C LYS A 471 17.61 -19.05 -13.31
N ASN A 472 18.22 -19.89 -12.47
CA ASN A 472 19.04 -21.02 -12.86
C ASN A 472 20.25 -20.66 -13.73
N HIS A 473 20.96 -19.59 -13.36
CA HIS A 473 22.23 -19.20 -13.98
C HIS A 473 23.27 -20.33 -13.93
N ALA A 474 23.20 -21.19 -12.91
CA ALA A 474 24.04 -22.38 -12.80
C ALA A 474 23.90 -23.31 -14.01
N ALA A 475 22.68 -23.67 -14.43
CA ALA A 475 22.50 -24.51 -15.61
C ALA A 475 22.96 -23.83 -16.91
N ALA A 476 22.80 -22.51 -17.02
CA ALA A 476 23.33 -21.76 -18.16
C ALA A 476 24.87 -21.86 -18.22
N PHE A 477 25.54 -21.74 -17.07
CA PHE A 477 26.99 -21.84 -16.98
C PHE A 477 27.49 -23.25 -17.28
N ASP A 478 26.81 -24.27 -16.77
CA ASP A 478 27.11 -25.68 -17.04
C ASP A 478 26.98 -25.99 -18.54
N ALA A 479 25.92 -25.47 -19.18
CA ALA A 479 25.74 -25.64 -20.61
C ALA A 479 26.83 -24.93 -21.41
N TRP A 480 27.22 -23.71 -21.02
CA TRP A 480 28.31 -22.99 -21.69
C TRP A 480 29.66 -23.68 -21.52
N GLU A 481 29.95 -24.20 -20.34
CA GLU A 481 31.17 -24.96 -20.07
C GLU A 481 31.24 -26.21 -20.96
N ALA A 482 30.16 -26.98 -21.05
CA ALA A 482 30.09 -28.15 -21.94
C ALA A 482 30.29 -27.79 -23.43
N LEU A 483 29.70 -26.68 -23.89
CA LEU A 483 29.91 -26.20 -25.26
C LEU A 483 31.36 -25.76 -25.51
N ILE A 484 31.99 -25.10 -24.51
CA ILE A 484 33.39 -24.67 -24.56
C ILE A 484 34.32 -25.88 -24.61
N GLU A 485 34.06 -26.91 -23.82
CA GLU A 485 34.83 -28.16 -23.83
C GLU A 485 34.72 -28.87 -25.18
N LYS A 486 33.51 -28.91 -25.77
CA LYS A 486 33.24 -29.60 -27.03
C LYS A 486 33.80 -28.87 -28.27
N HIS A 487 33.65 -27.55 -28.33
CA HIS A 487 33.95 -26.76 -29.54
C HIS A 487 35.14 -25.80 -29.39
N GLY A 488 35.65 -25.63 -28.17
CA GLY A 488 36.67 -24.65 -27.84
C GLY A 488 36.09 -23.25 -27.62
N ALA A 489 36.61 -22.55 -26.61
CA ALA A 489 36.05 -21.27 -26.16
C ALA A 489 35.84 -20.25 -27.28
N ARG A 490 36.76 -20.14 -28.25
CA ARG A 490 36.68 -19.16 -29.34
C ARG A 490 35.49 -19.34 -30.28
N GLN A 491 34.95 -20.55 -30.39
CA GLN A 491 33.82 -20.86 -31.28
C GLN A 491 32.46 -20.65 -30.61
N VAL A 492 32.44 -20.61 -29.27
CA VAL A 492 31.21 -20.43 -28.49
C VAL A 492 30.96 -18.93 -28.27
N PRO A 493 29.75 -18.42 -28.58
CA PRO A 493 29.39 -17.02 -28.34
C PRO A 493 29.43 -16.69 -26.84
N LYS A 494 29.59 -15.42 -26.51
CA LYS A 494 29.53 -14.99 -25.10
C LYS A 494 28.13 -15.22 -24.51
N LEU A 495 28.06 -15.53 -23.22
CA LEU A 495 26.81 -15.48 -22.45
C LEU A 495 26.75 -14.14 -21.70
N VAL A 496 25.79 -13.30 -22.05
CA VAL A 496 25.60 -11.98 -21.43
C VAL A 496 24.43 -12.05 -20.47
N CYS A 497 24.71 -11.96 -19.17
CA CYS A 497 23.72 -11.92 -18.12
C CYS A 497 23.46 -10.46 -17.72
N VAL A 498 22.21 -10.00 -17.82
CA VAL A 498 21.81 -8.62 -17.49
C VAL A 498 20.83 -8.62 -16.34
N GLY A 499 21.23 -8.02 -15.21
CA GLY A 499 20.35 -7.85 -14.06
C GLY A 499 21.09 -7.41 -12.80
N LYS A 500 20.32 -7.10 -11.75
CA LYS A 500 20.86 -6.82 -10.42
C LYS A 500 21.21 -8.13 -9.70
N ASP A 501 22.09 -8.05 -8.72
CA ASP A 501 22.33 -9.13 -7.77
C ASP A 501 21.05 -9.47 -7.00
N GLY A 502 20.64 -10.73 -7.08
CA GLY A 502 19.55 -11.29 -6.28
C GLY A 502 20.07 -12.00 -5.03
N TRP A 503 19.21 -12.81 -4.42
CA TRP A 503 19.54 -13.56 -3.21
C TRP A 503 20.20 -14.90 -3.54
N LEU A 504 21.01 -15.42 -2.60
CA LEU A 504 21.62 -16.76 -2.66
C LEU A 504 22.55 -16.97 -3.88
N ASN A 505 23.31 -15.95 -4.27
CA ASN A 505 24.13 -15.94 -5.49
C ASN A 505 25.64 -16.24 -5.27
N ASP A 506 26.12 -16.37 -4.02
CA ASP A 506 27.54 -16.60 -3.73
C ASP A 506 28.13 -17.80 -4.50
N ALA A 507 27.36 -18.88 -4.61
CA ALA A 507 27.77 -20.08 -5.33
C ALA A 507 27.88 -19.85 -6.86
N ILE A 508 27.06 -18.95 -7.42
CA ILE A 508 27.05 -18.62 -8.85
C ILE A 508 28.35 -17.89 -9.21
N TYR A 509 28.73 -16.89 -8.41
CA TYR A 509 29.99 -16.14 -8.60
C TYR A 509 31.22 -16.98 -8.33
N ALA A 510 31.23 -17.75 -7.24
CA ALA A 510 32.34 -18.66 -6.93
C ALA A 510 32.59 -19.67 -8.07
N ARG A 511 31.51 -20.15 -8.71
CA ARG A 511 31.62 -21.02 -9.89
C ARG A 511 32.26 -20.31 -11.07
N LEU A 512 31.84 -19.08 -11.35
CA LEU A 512 32.39 -18.29 -12.45
C LEU A 512 33.88 -18.02 -12.27
N ASP A 513 34.31 -17.75 -11.03
CA ASP A 513 35.72 -17.48 -10.70
C ASP A 513 36.59 -18.75 -10.74
N ALA A 514 36.00 -19.93 -10.52
CA ALA A 514 36.72 -21.21 -10.55
C ALA A 514 37.14 -21.67 -11.96
N SER A 515 36.49 -21.17 -13.03
CA SER A 515 36.73 -21.59 -14.41
C SER A 515 37.17 -20.42 -15.29
N SER A 516 38.47 -20.31 -15.55
CA SER A 516 39.03 -19.22 -16.37
C SER A 516 38.52 -19.22 -17.81
N GLN A 517 38.19 -20.40 -18.35
CA GLN A 517 37.59 -20.54 -19.68
C GLN A 517 36.15 -20.02 -19.70
N LEU A 518 35.33 -20.40 -18.73
CA LEU A 518 33.96 -19.90 -18.58
C LEU A 518 33.95 -18.38 -18.32
N ARG A 519 34.80 -17.89 -17.43
CA ARG A 519 34.95 -16.45 -17.12
C ARG A 519 35.29 -15.60 -18.34
N SER A 520 36.01 -16.16 -19.31
CA SER A 520 36.35 -15.50 -20.58
C SER A 520 35.15 -15.36 -21.53
N ARG A 521 34.07 -16.13 -21.29
CA ARG A 521 32.87 -16.21 -22.13
C ARG A 521 31.62 -15.62 -21.46
N VAL A 522 31.61 -15.43 -20.14
CA VAL A 522 30.48 -14.82 -19.44
C VAL A 522 30.73 -13.33 -19.18
N VAL A 523 29.74 -12.50 -19.51
CA VAL A 523 29.70 -11.06 -19.21
C VAL A 523 28.48 -10.77 -18.35
N ILE A 524 28.67 -10.08 -17.24
CA ILE A 524 27.59 -9.67 -16.35
C ILE A 524 27.45 -8.15 -16.44
N LEU A 525 26.26 -7.66 -16.75
CA LEU A 525 25.90 -6.24 -16.85
C LEU A 525 24.74 -5.93 -15.89
N SER A 526 24.67 -4.70 -15.42
CA SER A 526 23.59 -4.24 -14.54
C SER A 526 23.33 -2.74 -14.74
N GLY A 527 22.14 -2.28 -14.33
CA GLY A 527 21.82 -0.85 -14.35
C GLY A 527 21.62 -0.23 -15.75
N LEU A 528 21.28 -1.05 -16.75
CA LEU A 528 21.04 -0.60 -18.12
C LEU A 528 19.67 0.08 -18.27
N SER A 529 19.58 1.09 -19.13
CA SER A 529 18.31 1.67 -19.58
C SER A 529 17.56 0.75 -20.56
N ASP A 530 16.28 1.04 -20.84
CA ASP A 530 15.50 0.28 -21.83
C ASP A 530 16.09 0.40 -23.25
N GLU A 531 16.74 1.52 -23.58
CA GLU A 531 17.43 1.72 -24.87
C GLU A 531 18.69 0.85 -25.00
N GLU A 532 19.46 0.75 -23.91
CA GLU A 532 20.67 -0.08 -23.82
C GLU A 532 20.32 -1.57 -23.81
N LEU A 533 19.29 -1.94 -23.04
CA LEU A 533 18.76 -3.30 -23.02
C LEU A 533 18.18 -3.67 -24.39
N GLY A 534 17.49 -2.75 -25.04
CA GLY A 534 16.99 -2.92 -26.41
C GLY A 534 18.12 -3.15 -27.42
N LEU A 535 19.25 -2.44 -27.30
CA LEU A 535 20.42 -2.68 -28.15
C LEU A 535 20.96 -4.12 -27.95
N LEU A 536 20.99 -4.62 -26.71
CA LEU A 536 21.41 -5.99 -26.44
C LEU A 536 20.45 -7.02 -27.03
N TYR A 537 19.14 -6.82 -26.91
CA TYR A 537 18.17 -7.71 -27.56
C TYR A 537 18.34 -7.70 -29.08
N ASP A 538 18.37 -6.52 -29.71
CA ASP A 538 18.54 -6.37 -31.16
C ASP A 538 19.83 -7.03 -31.69
N SER A 539 20.90 -6.95 -30.89
CA SER A 539 22.23 -7.42 -31.27
C SER A 539 22.55 -8.85 -30.84
N CYS A 540 21.75 -9.50 -30.01
CA CYS A 540 22.02 -10.88 -29.58
C CYS A 540 21.74 -11.89 -30.70
N ARG A 541 22.34 -13.08 -30.59
CA ARG A 541 22.07 -14.21 -31.49
C ARG A 541 20.72 -14.85 -31.18
N PHE A 542 20.47 -15.13 -29.90
CA PHE A 542 19.20 -15.61 -29.36
C PHE A 542 19.21 -15.32 -27.84
N THR A 543 18.10 -15.59 -27.16
CA THR A 543 18.00 -15.37 -25.71
C THR A 543 17.79 -16.67 -24.96
N LEU A 544 18.20 -16.74 -23.69
CA LEU A 544 18.14 -17.95 -22.87
C LEU A 544 17.50 -17.67 -21.51
N TYR A 545 16.50 -18.48 -21.15
CA TYR A 545 15.82 -18.43 -19.86
C TYR A 545 15.60 -19.85 -19.29
N PRO A 546 16.56 -20.39 -18.52
CA PRO A 546 16.49 -21.73 -17.98
C PRO A 546 15.79 -21.79 -16.61
N SER A 547 14.95 -20.79 -16.31
CA SER A 547 14.33 -20.57 -15.02
C SER A 547 13.60 -21.80 -14.50
N HIS A 548 13.74 -22.06 -13.19
CA HIS A 548 13.00 -23.12 -12.52
C HIS A 548 11.50 -22.81 -12.38
N TYR A 549 11.14 -21.53 -12.35
CA TYR A 549 9.76 -21.07 -12.26
C TYR A 549 9.64 -19.59 -12.63
N GLU A 550 8.54 -19.18 -13.28
CA GLU A 550 8.18 -17.79 -13.57
C GLU A 550 6.67 -17.58 -13.40
N GLY A 551 6.25 -16.33 -13.16
CA GLY A 551 4.84 -15.93 -13.21
C GLY A 551 4.34 -15.62 -14.62
N TRP A 552 5.14 -14.85 -15.37
CA TRP A 552 4.96 -14.65 -16.82
C TRP A 552 6.24 -14.98 -17.57
N GLY A 553 7.34 -14.30 -17.25
CA GLY A 553 8.58 -14.36 -18.01
C GLY A 553 8.68 -13.24 -19.05
N LEU A 554 8.49 -11.98 -18.62
CA LEU A 554 8.56 -10.79 -19.49
C LEU A 554 9.74 -10.80 -20.46
N PRO A 555 10.98 -11.18 -20.07
CA PRO A 555 12.10 -11.25 -21.00
C PRO A 555 11.90 -12.16 -22.22
N ALA A 556 11.09 -13.22 -22.09
CA ALA A 556 10.75 -14.09 -23.22
C ALA A 556 9.91 -13.33 -24.27
N THR A 557 8.87 -12.62 -23.83
CA THR A 557 8.07 -11.74 -24.69
C THR A 557 8.91 -10.60 -25.27
N GLU A 558 9.77 -9.98 -24.45
CA GLU A 558 10.69 -8.92 -24.91
C GLU A 558 11.59 -9.42 -26.04
N SER A 559 12.11 -10.65 -25.95
CA SER A 559 12.92 -11.27 -27.01
C SER A 559 12.16 -11.34 -28.34
N LEU A 560 10.88 -11.76 -28.29
CA LEU A 560 10.02 -11.84 -29.46
C LEU A 560 9.74 -10.47 -30.08
N CYS A 561 9.59 -9.41 -29.26
CA CYS A 561 9.46 -8.04 -29.75
C CYS A 561 10.67 -7.57 -30.59
N TYR A 562 11.85 -8.14 -30.37
CA TYR A 562 13.06 -7.88 -31.17
C TYR A 562 13.31 -8.91 -32.27
N GLY A 563 12.34 -9.78 -32.55
CA GLY A 563 12.49 -10.84 -33.56
C GLY A 563 13.47 -11.95 -33.15
N LYS A 564 13.87 -12.01 -31.87
CA LYS A 564 14.85 -12.97 -31.37
C LYS A 564 14.17 -14.22 -30.83
N VAL A 565 14.75 -15.37 -31.14
CA VAL A 565 14.27 -16.67 -30.66
C VAL A 565 14.61 -16.83 -29.17
N PRO A 566 13.63 -17.02 -28.27
CA PRO A 566 13.90 -17.37 -26.90
C PRO A 566 14.03 -18.89 -26.72
N LEU A 567 15.15 -19.32 -26.12
CA LEU A 567 15.35 -20.69 -25.61
C LEU A 567 14.87 -20.76 -24.16
N LEU A 568 13.82 -21.54 -23.93
CA LEU A 568 13.02 -21.54 -22.70
C LEU A 568 12.95 -22.92 -22.05
N ALA A 569 12.94 -22.97 -20.72
CA ALA A 569 12.48 -24.17 -20.02
C ALA A 569 10.96 -24.38 -20.26
N ASP A 570 10.52 -25.63 -20.34
CA ASP A 570 9.12 -26.02 -20.59
C ASP A 570 8.25 -26.08 -19.32
N ASN A 571 8.41 -25.14 -18.40
CA ASN A 571 7.72 -25.13 -17.09
C ASN A 571 6.98 -23.81 -16.80
N SER A 572 6.08 -23.85 -15.82
CA SER A 572 5.33 -22.68 -15.33
C SER A 572 4.69 -21.88 -16.48
N SER A 573 4.85 -20.56 -16.52
CA SER A 573 4.28 -19.68 -17.54
C SER A 573 5.15 -19.52 -18.80
N LEU A 574 6.37 -20.08 -18.84
CA LEU A 574 7.28 -19.87 -19.97
C LEU A 574 6.72 -20.35 -21.32
N PRO A 575 6.02 -21.51 -21.41
CA PRO A 575 5.32 -21.90 -22.63
C PRO A 575 4.23 -20.92 -23.08
N GLU A 576 3.59 -20.21 -22.15
CA GLU A 576 2.60 -19.17 -22.47
C GLU A 576 3.28 -17.90 -23.00
N ALA A 577 4.39 -17.48 -22.39
CA ALA A 577 5.11 -16.27 -22.78
C ALA A 577 5.88 -16.40 -24.10
N GLY A 578 6.45 -17.58 -24.38
CA GLY A 578 7.15 -17.87 -25.64
C GLY A 578 6.24 -18.33 -26.78
N GLY A 579 5.07 -18.88 -26.46
CA GLY A 579 4.09 -19.38 -27.41
C GLY A 579 4.69 -20.32 -28.48
N PRO A 580 4.20 -20.28 -29.73
CA PRO A 580 4.71 -21.12 -30.83
C PRO A 580 6.03 -20.60 -31.45
N PHE A 581 6.65 -19.60 -30.83
CA PHE A 581 7.85 -18.91 -31.34
C PHE A 581 9.12 -19.24 -30.55
N GLY A 582 8.97 -19.68 -29.29
CA GLY A 582 10.07 -20.16 -28.47
C GLY A 582 10.58 -21.52 -28.89
N VAL A 583 11.85 -21.79 -28.57
CA VAL A 583 12.42 -23.13 -28.55
C VAL A 583 12.43 -23.61 -27.11
N TYR A 584 11.88 -24.79 -26.87
CA TYR A 584 11.74 -25.32 -25.51
C TYR A 584 12.70 -26.47 -25.28
N PHE A 585 13.26 -26.52 -24.07
CA PHE A 585 14.00 -27.66 -23.55
C PHE A 585 13.33 -28.17 -22.28
N GLN A 586 13.50 -29.45 -21.99
CA GLN A 586 12.91 -30.10 -20.83
C GLN A 586 13.49 -29.53 -19.53
N SER A 587 12.62 -29.00 -18.66
CA SER A 587 12.99 -28.44 -17.37
C SER A 587 13.70 -29.48 -16.50
N GLY A 588 14.83 -29.07 -15.91
CA GLY A 588 15.71 -29.96 -15.14
C GLY A 588 16.64 -30.85 -15.97
N SER A 589 16.58 -30.82 -17.31
CA SER A 589 17.47 -31.58 -18.19
C SER A 589 18.60 -30.70 -18.75
N LEU A 590 19.78 -30.78 -18.13
CA LEU A 590 20.97 -30.10 -18.63
C LEU A 590 21.37 -30.60 -20.04
N ALA A 591 21.20 -31.90 -20.30
CA ALA A 591 21.55 -32.48 -21.60
C ALA A 591 20.69 -31.92 -22.74
N ASP A 592 19.38 -31.75 -22.52
CA ASP A 592 18.48 -31.16 -23.52
C ASP A 592 18.73 -29.66 -23.69
N LEU A 593 19.01 -28.93 -22.59
CA LEU A 593 19.46 -27.54 -22.67
C LEU A 593 20.72 -27.40 -23.55
N ILE A 594 21.72 -28.26 -23.35
CA ILE A 594 22.94 -28.26 -24.15
C ILE A 594 22.63 -28.55 -25.63
N ASP A 595 21.80 -29.57 -25.94
CA ASP A 595 21.42 -29.91 -27.32
C ASP A 595 20.75 -28.74 -28.03
N LYS A 596 19.74 -28.13 -27.41
CA LYS A 596 19.03 -26.98 -28.00
C LYS A 596 19.91 -25.76 -28.13
N ALA A 597 20.71 -25.45 -27.11
CA ALA A 597 21.64 -24.33 -27.15
C ALA A 597 22.70 -24.55 -28.25
N GLU A 598 23.28 -25.75 -28.34
CA GLU A 598 24.25 -26.10 -29.38
C GLU A 598 23.67 -25.90 -30.78
N ARG A 599 22.45 -26.40 -31.01
CA ARG A 599 21.77 -26.24 -32.30
C ARG A 599 21.56 -24.77 -32.64
N LEU A 600 21.05 -23.95 -31.72
CA LEU A 600 20.86 -22.51 -31.97
C LEU A 600 22.18 -21.74 -32.14
N VAL A 601 23.25 -22.19 -31.49
CA VAL A 601 24.58 -21.57 -31.63
C VAL A 601 25.18 -21.85 -33.01
N PHE A 602 25.10 -23.08 -33.51
CA PHE A 602 25.87 -23.54 -34.68
C PHE A 602 25.03 -23.76 -35.95
N ASP A 603 23.72 -24.00 -35.86
CA ASP A 603 22.81 -24.14 -37.02
C ASP A 603 22.15 -22.79 -37.36
N ARG A 604 22.89 -21.97 -38.11
CA ARG A 604 22.43 -20.63 -38.52
C ARG A 604 21.20 -20.65 -39.42
N ALA A 605 21.03 -21.70 -40.22
CA ALA A 605 19.89 -21.80 -41.13
C ALA A 605 18.59 -22.04 -40.35
N GLU A 606 18.64 -22.90 -39.33
CA GLU A 606 17.49 -23.13 -38.46
C GLU A 606 17.13 -21.87 -37.65
N LEU A 607 18.13 -21.19 -37.06
CA LEU A 607 17.89 -19.95 -36.32
C LEU A 607 17.20 -18.89 -37.21
N GLN A 608 17.73 -18.65 -38.42
CA GLN A 608 17.14 -17.70 -39.36
C GLN A 608 15.72 -18.08 -39.77
N ARG A 609 15.43 -19.38 -39.92
CA ARG A 609 14.07 -19.87 -40.22
C ARG A 609 13.10 -19.55 -39.09
N LEU A 610 13.53 -19.70 -37.84
CA LEU A 610 12.74 -19.37 -36.65
C LEU A 610 12.54 -17.86 -36.51
N GLU A 611 13.58 -17.05 -36.70
CA GLU A 611 13.50 -15.58 -36.70
C GLU A 611 12.56 -15.07 -37.81
N ALA A 612 12.63 -15.64 -39.01
CA ALA A 612 11.73 -15.31 -40.12
C ALA A 612 10.26 -15.62 -39.78
N LYS A 613 10.00 -16.71 -39.05
CA LYS A 613 8.66 -17.02 -38.54
C LYS A 613 8.18 -15.96 -37.55
N ILE A 614 9.03 -15.54 -36.61
CA ILE A 614 8.70 -14.48 -35.65
C ILE A 614 8.36 -13.19 -36.40
N ALA A 615 9.21 -12.77 -37.33
CA ALA A 615 8.98 -11.56 -38.12
C ALA A 615 7.69 -11.59 -38.96
N ALA A 616 7.25 -12.77 -39.40
CA ALA A 616 6.06 -12.94 -40.22
C ALA A 616 4.75 -13.06 -39.41
N GLU A 617 4.80 -13.68 -38.22
CA GLU A 617 3.61 -14.13 -37.49
C GLU A 617 3.45 -13.52 -36.09
N PHE A 618 4.51 -13.02 -35.45
CA PHE A 618 4.42 -12.46 -34.11
C PHE A 618 3.98 -11.00 -34.14
N SER A 619 2.93 -10.68 -33.39
CA SER A 619 2.46 -9.31 -33.18
C SER A 619 2.16 -9.13 -31.68
N PRO A 620 2.96 -8.31 -30.95
CA PRO A 620 2.71 -8.07 -29.54
C PRO A 620 1.47 -7.20 -29.36
N ARG A 621 0.78 -7.35 -28.21
CA ARG A 621 -0.29 -6.43 -27.86
C ARG A 621 0.28 -5.06 -27.49
N THR A 622 -0.51 -4.00 -27.63
CA THR A 622 -0.17 -2.71 -27.03
C THR A 622 -0.52 -2.73 -25.54
N TRP A 623 0.11 -1.86 -24.75
CA TRP A 623 -0.29 -1.69 -23.34
C TRP A 623 -1.73 -1.17 -23.21
N GLN A 624 -2.19 -0.39 -24.17
CA GLN A 624 -3.59 0.01 -24.30
C GLN A 624 -4.52 -1.21 -24.38
N HIS A 625 -4.21 -2.22 -25.20
CA HIS A 625 -5.02 -3.45 -25.27
C HIS A 625 -5.06 -4.21 -23.94
N VAL A 626 -3.98 -4.19 -23.16
CA VAL A 626 -3.93 -4.79 -21.81
C VAL A 626 -4.80 -4.00 -20.84
N ALA A 627 -4.68 -2.67 -20.82
CA ALA A 627 -5.51 -1.79 -20.00
C ALA A 627 -7.01 -1.95 -20.33
N ASP A 628 -7.36 -1.98 -21.62
CA ASP A 628 -8.73 -2.19 -22.08
C ASP A 628 -9.26 -3.56 -21.67
N GLN A 629 -8.42 -4.61 -21.71
CA GLN A 629 -8.80 -5.93 -21.23
C GLN A 629 -9.15 -5.88 -19.74
N ILE A 630 -8.30 -5.29 -18.90
CA ILE A 630 -8.58 -5.15 -17.47
C ILE A 630 -9.91 -4.42 -17.24
N GLY A 631 -10.16 -3.32 -17.96
CA GLY A 631 -11.44 -2.62 -17.91
C GLY A 631 -12.64 -3.51 -18.26
N ARG A 632 -12.55 -4.27 -19.36
CA ARG A 632 -13.61 -5.20 -19.78
C ARG A 632 -13.84 -6.35 -18.80
N GLU A 633 -12.79 -6.88 -18.17
CA GLU A 633 -12.91 -7.94 -17.17
C GLU A 633 -13.59 -7.42 -15.90
N ILE A 634 -13.25 -6.21 -15.46
CA ILE A 634 -13.96 -5.52 -14.36
C ILE A 634 -15.44 -5.36 -14.69
N GLU A 635 -15.78 -4.92 -15.91
CA GLU A 635 -17.17 -4.81 -16.40
C GLU A 635 -17.88 -6.18 -16.49
N THR A 636 -17.14 -7.25 -16.77
CA THR A 636 -17.67 -8.62 -16.81
C THR A 636 -17.97 -9.14 -15.41
N PHE A 637 -17.06 -8.89 -14.45
CA PHE A 637 -17.27 -9.22 -13.04
C PHE A 637 -18.51 -8.54 -12.47
N LEU A 638 -18.69 -7.25 -12.79
CA LEU A 638 -19.89 -6.47 -12.46
C LEU A 638 -21.18 -7.14 -12.93
N ALA A 639 -21.23 -7.49 -14.21
CA ALA A 639 -22.43 -8.02 -14.82
C ALA A 639 -22.84 -9.38 -14.21
N ARG A 640 -21.87 -10.19 -13.75
CA ARG A 640 -22.13 -11.51 -13.16
C ARG A 640 -22.59 -11.43 -11.71
N LYS A 641 -22.03 -10.52 -10.91
CA LYS A 641 -22.31 -10.43 -9.46
C LYS A 641 -22.77 -9.01 -9.06
N PRO A 642 -23.92 -8.54 -9.58
CA PRO A 642 -24.44 -7.21 -9.25
C PRO A 642 -24.97 -7.12 -7.80
N ALA A 643 -25.23 -8.26 -7.15
CA ALA A 643 -25.83 -8.33 -5.82
C ALA A 643 -24.82 -8.30 -4.66
N MET A 644 -23.50 -8.31 -4.90
CA MET A 644 -22.47 -8.17 -3.85
C MET A 644 -22.37 -6.71 -3.30
N LEU A 645 -23.33 -5.86 -3.66
CA LEU A 645 -23.16 -4.40 -3.82
C LEU A 645 -24.25 -3.59 -3.12
N GLY A 646 -24.34 -3.78 -1.81
CA GLY A 646 -24.96 -2.78 -0.95
C GLY A 646 -24.01 -2.41 0.18
N ALA A 647 -23.84 -1.11 0.43
CA ALA A 647 -23.50 -0.64 1.79
C ALA A 647 -24.56 -1.07 2.83
N ASN A 648 -25.71 -1.57 2.35
CA ASN A 648 -26.85 -2.06 3.11
C ASN A 648 -26.93 -3.58 3.26
N ASP A 649 -26.04 -4.38 2.64
CA ASP A 649 -25.90 -5.77 3.06
C ASP A 649 -25.42 -5.73 4.51
N GLU A 650 -26.12 -6.38 5.43
CA GLU A 650 -25.72 -6.42 6.83
C GLU A 650 -24.29 -6.97 6.92
N TRP A 651 -23.32 -6.08 7.13
CA TRP A 651 -21.89 -6.39 7.17
C TRP A 651 -21.57 -7.55 8.11
N SER A 652 -22.41 -7.76 9.12
CA SER A 652 -22.41 -8.90 10.01
C SER A 652 -22.41 -10.27 9.30
N GLN A 653 -23.10 -10.38 8.16
CA GLN A 653 -23.18 -11.62 7.39
C GLN A 653 -21.85 -11.95 6.68
N ARG A 654 -20.97 -10.96 6.50
CA ARG A 654 -19.60 -11.11 5.94
C ARG A 654 -18.55 -11.47 6.99
N ILE A 655 -18.89 -11.44 8.29
CA ILE A 655 -17.99 -11.89 9.35
C ILE A 655 -17.84 -13.40 9.25
N GLU A 656 -16.61 -13.89 9.10
CA GLU A 656 -16.33 -15.33 9.07
C GLU A 656 -16.80 -15.97 10.39
N PRO A 657 -17.58 -17.05 10.36
CA PRO A 657 -18.00 -17.69 11.60
C PRO A 657 -16.83 -18.27 12.40
N VAL A 658 -16.92 -18.19 13.72
CA VAL A 658 -16.02 -18.90 14.62
C VAL A 658 -16.45 -20.35 14.71
N THR A 659 -15.50 -21.26 14.54
CA THR A 659 -15.66 -22.70 14.77
C THR A 659 -15.38 -23.00 16.23
N PHE A 660 -16.36 -23.57 16.94
CA PHE A 660 -16.17 -24.01 18.31
C PHE A 660 -15.16 -25.15 18.39
N GLY A 661 -14.35 -25.16 19.46
CA GLY A 661 -13.30 -26.14 19.65
C GLY A 661 -11.97 -25.79 18.99
N ALA A 662 -11.90 -24.70 18.21
CA ALA A 662 -10.68 -24.26 17.54
C ALA A 662 -10.02 -23.05 18.24
N TYR A 663 -8.68 -23.03 18.27
CA TYR A 663 -7.89 -21.90 18.73
C TYR A 663 -7.57 -20.93 17.58
N TYR A 664 -7.80 -19.64 17.83
CA TYR A 664 -7.61 -18.56 16.86
C TYR A 664 -6.45 -17.64 17.32
N PRO A 665 -5.21 -17.87 16.85
CA PRO A 665 -4.08 -16.99 17.16
C PRO A 665 -4.22 -15.66 16.43
N LEU A 666 -4.04 -14.54 17.16
CA LEU A 666 -4.07 -13.19 16.58
C LEU A 666 -2.69 -12.71 16.14
N GLY A 667 -1.64 -13.43 16.53
CA GLY A 667 -0.27 -13.12 16.14
C GLY A 667 0.08 -13.57 14.73
N ARG A 668 1.26 -13.14 14.28
CA ARG A 668 1.89 -13.55 13.03
C ARG A 668 2.12 -15.05 12.96
N THR A 669 1.94 -15.64 11.78
CA THR A 669 2.20 -17.07 11.59
C THR A 669 3.69 -17.29 11.33
N PRO A 670 4.38 -18.21 12.01
CA PRO A 670 5.76 -18.56 11.69
C PRO A 670 5.86 -19.72 10.69
N GLU A 671 4.73 -20.13 10.11
CA GLU A 671 4.69 -21.19 9.12
C GLU A 671 5.43 -20.73 7.85
N HIS A 672 6.21 -21.64 7.27
CA HIS A 672 6.95 -21.42 6.02
C HIS A 672 6.42 -22.33 4.90
N ARG A 673 5.28 -23.00 5.14
CA ARG A 673 4.53 -23.83 4.20
C ARG A 673 3.05 -23.74 4.54
N ILE A 674 2.22 -23.77 3.51
CA ILE A 674 0.76 -23.88 3.68
C ILE A 674 0.35 -25.33 3.96
N TRP A 675 -0.77 -25.50 4.64
CA TRP A 675 -1.41 -26.81 4.90
C TRP A 675 -2.91 -26.62 5.04
N LYS A 676 -3.67 -27.71 4.88
CA LYS A 676 -5.14 -27.66 4.90
C LYS A 676 -5.66 -27.26 6.27
N GLY A 677 -6.37 -26.13 6.33
CA GLY A 677 -6.85 -25.54 7.57
C GLY A 677 -5.92 -24.47 8.14
N LEU A 678 -4.80 -24.12 7.51
CA LEU A 678 -4.02 -22.97 7.98
C LEU A 678 -4.87 -21.69 7.89
N GLY A 679 -5.06 -21.01 9.02
CA GLY A 679 -5.85 -19.78 9.13
C GLY A 679 -5.19 -18.73 10.03
N SER A 680 -5.81 -17.56 10.12
CA SER A 680 -5.38 -16.46 10.98
C SER A 680 -6.57 -15.78 11.65
N ALA A 681 -6.43 -15.37 12.90
CA ALA A 681 -7.47 -14.58 13.57
C ALA A 681 -7.47 -13.10 13.15
N GLU A 682 -6.54 -12.68 12.28
CA GLU A 682 -6.48 -11.32 11.72
C GLU A 682 -7.85 -10.86 11.20
N ILE A 683 -8.57 -11.77 10.53
CA ILE A 683 -9.84 -11.50 9.86
C ILE A 683 -10.95 -11.01 10.81
N TYR A 684 -10.81 -11.30 12.11
CA TYR A 684 -11.78 -10.90 13.14
C TYR A 684 -11.49 -9.51 13.70
N ARG A 685 -10.33 -8.90 13.41
CA ARG A 685 -10.06 -7.52 13.84
C ARG A 685 -11.03 -6.56 13.14
N SER A 686 -11.76 -5.78 13.91
CA SER A 686 -12.72 -4.80 13.40
C SER A 686 -12.31 -3.38 13.75
N GLY A 687 -12.59 -2.46 12.83
CA GLY A 687 -12.26 -1.05 12.96
C GLY A 687 -10.75 -0.78 12.94
N THR A 688 -10.37 0.44 13.28
CA THR A 688 -8.99 0.94 13.13
C THR A 688 -8.20 0.97 14.44
N GLY A 689 -8.80 0.45 15.53
CA GLY A 689 -8.25 0.41 16.88
C GLY A 689 -7.14 -0.62 17.13
N TRP A 690 -6.51 -1.12 16.07
CA TRP A 690 -5.48 -2.16 16.13
C TRP A 690 -4.16 -1.65 15.55
N TYR A 691 -3.05 -2.12 16.11
CA TYR A 691 -1.75 -2.07 15.45
C TYR A 691 -1.51 -3.34 14.62
N TRP A 692 -0.41 -3.38 13.86
CA TRP A 692 -0.01 -4.58 13.14
C TRP A 692 0.25 -5.75 14.10
N PRO A 693 -0.14 -6.98 13.76
CA PRO A 693 0.15 -8.15 14.58
C PRO A 693 1.65 -8.39 14.72
N GLU A 694 2.05 -8.83 15.91
CA GLU A 694 3.37 -9.31 16.28
C GLU A 694 3.34 -10.84 16.44
N GLU A 695 4.48 -11.48 16.71
CA GLU A 695 4.55 -12.95 16.83
C GLU A 695 3.68 -13.52 17.97
N TRP A 696 3.48 -12.75 19.04
CA TRP A 696 2.72 -13.19 20.21
C TRP A 696 1.22 -12.87 20.13
N GLY A 697 0.82 -11.91 19.29
CA GLY A 697 -0.52 -11.31 19.32
C GLY A 697 -0.55 -9.91 18.71
N CYS A 698 -1.52 -9.10 19.10
CA CYS A 698 -1.76 -7.78 18.53
C CYS A 698 -2.08 -6.75 19.61
N TRP A 699 -1.42 -5.60 19.58
CA TRP A 699 -1.77 -4.47 20.43
C TRP A 699 -3.01 -3.75 19.91
N THR A 700 -3.91 -3.32 20.80
CA THR A 700 -4.90 -2.30 20.48
C THR A 700 -4.30 -0.90 20.63
N LYS A 701 -4.87 0.07 19.91
CA LYS A 701 -4.57 1.50 20.06
C LYS A 701 -5.15 2.05 21.36
N GLY A 702 -4.80 3.29 21.71
CA GLY A 702 -5.17 3.92 22.97
C GLY A 702 -6.69 4.02 23.24
N ASP A 703 -7.51 4.09 22.20
CA ASP A 703 -8.98 4.06 22.28
C ASP A 703 -9.57 2.65 22.48
N GLY A 704 -8.73 1.61 22.32
CA GLY A 704 -9.12 0.21 22.39
C GLY A 704 -9.25 -0.41 21.00
N GLY A 705 -9.56 -1.70 20.95
CA GLY A 705 -9.78 -2.45 19.72
C GLY A 705 -10.98 -3.37 19.84
N GLU A 706 -11.51 -3.81 18.70
CA GLU A 706 -12.69 -4.67 18.65
C GLU A 706 -12.45 -5.93 17.81
N LEU A 707 -12.92 -7.07 18.29
CA LEU A 707 -13.08 -8.28 17.49
C LEU A 707 -14.55 -8.41 17.07
N ALA A 708 -14.81 -8.57 15.78
CA ALA A 708 -16.14 -8.86 15.26
C ALA A 708 -16.28 -10.38 15.10
N LEU A 709 -17.21 -11.00 15.82
CA LEU A 709 -17.39 -12.44 15.86
C LEU A 709 -18.81 -12.82 15.43
N ARG A 710 -18.95 -14.02 14.83
CA ARG A 710 -20.24 -14.62 14.49
C ARG A 710 -20.23 -16.10 14.82
N PHE A 711 -21.31 -16.62 15.37
CA PHE A 711 -21.48 -18.05 15.66
C PHE A 711 -22.59 -18.63 14.79
N LEU A 712 -22.31 -19.72 14.07
CA LEU A 712 -23.33 -20.47 13.33
C LEU A 712 -24.09 -21.46 14.23
N ASP A 713 -23.37 -22.11 15.15
CA ASP A 713 -23.97 -23.02 16.11
C ASP A 713 -24.48 -22.23 17.32
N GLN A 714 -25.79 -22.30 17.57
CA GLN A 714 -26.48 -21.54 18.62
C GLN A 714 -26.99 -22.42 19.76
N LYS A 715 -26.43 -23.63 19.92
CA LYS A 715 -26.88 -24.59 20.95
C LYS A 715 -26.40 -24.21 22.35
N GLY A 716 -27.16 -23.34 23.01
CA GLY A 716 -27.00 -23.08 24.43
C GLY A 716 -25.84 -22.12 24.76
N PRO A 717 -25.49 -22.01 26.06
CA PRO A 717 -24.52 -21.03 26.53
C PRO A 717 -23.11 -21.35 26.02
N VAL A 718 -22.36 -20.31 25.66
CA VAL A 718 -20.99 -20.41 25.13
C VAL A 718 -19.99 -19.89 26.15
N ARG A 719 -18.87 -20.59 26.29
CA ARG A 719 -17.71 -20.14 27.04
C ARG A 719 -16.57 -19.77 26.10
N GLY A 720 -16.09 -18.54 26.24
CA GLY A 720 -14.91 -18.02 25.54
C GLY A 720 -13.71 -17.90 26.46
N PHE A 721 -12.53 -18.21 25.94
CA PHE A 721 -11.24 -17.93 26.57
C PHE A 721 -10.46 -16.98 25.68
N ILE A 722 -10.01 -15.86 26.24
CA ILE A 722 -9.27 -14.84 25.50
C ILE A 722 -7.93 -14.58 26.19
N LYS A 723 -6.83 -14.63 25.42
CA LYS A 723 -5.50 -14.31 25.92
C LYS A 723 -5.30 -12.81 25.83
N VAL A 724 -5.22 -12.13 26.97
CA VAL A 724 -4.90 -10.71 27.06
C VAL A 724 -3.45 -10.51 27.49
N HIS A 725 -2.86 -9.38 27.08
CA HIS A 725 -1.49 -9.00 27.39
C HIS A 725 -1.46 -7.57 27.92
N ALA A 726 -0.86 -7.37 29.08
CA ALA A 726 -0.73 -6.05 29.67
C ALA A 726 0.36 -5.23 28.96
N PRO A 727 0.15 -3.93 28.74
CA PRO A 727 1.23 -3.07 28.29
C PRO A 727 2.36 -3.01 29.35
N PRO A 728 3.61 -2.73 28.94
CA PRO A 728 4.74 -2.61 29.84
C PRO A 728 4.60 -1.38 30.77
N GLY A 729 5.45 -1.32 31.80
CA GLY A 729 5.56 -0.18 32.70
C GLY A 729 4.80 -0.36 34.01
N LYS A 730 3.54 0.08 34.08
CA LYS A 730 2.75 0.05 35.34
C LYS A 730 1.57 -0.89 35.24
N ALA A 731 1.19 -1.48 36.37
CA ALA A 731 -0.03 -2.27 36.47
C ALA A 731 -1.24 -1.46 35.97
N THR A 732 -2.05 -2.06 35.12
CA THR A 732 -3.19 -1.40 34.47
C THR A 732 -4.47 -2.15 34.73
N LYS A 733 -5.58 -1.41 34.85
CA LYS A 733 -6.91 -2.01 34.82
C LYS A 733 -7.31 -2.26 33.38
N PHE A 734 -7.95 -3.39 33.12
CA PHE A 734 -8.48 -3.70 31.80
C PHE A 734 -9.99 -3.92 31.88
N GLU A 735 -10.63 -3.71 30.74
CA GLU A 735 -12.04 -3.98 30.49
C GLU A 735 -12.14 -4.76 29.18
N VAL A 736 -12.90 -5.86 29.21
CA VAL A 736 -13.35 -6.59 28.03
C VAL A 736 -14.87 -6.64 28.08
N SER A 737 -15.52 -6.07 27.07
CA SER A 737 -16.97 -5.93 27.05
C SER A 737 -17.56 -6.29 25.69
N ALA A 738 -18.70 -6.98 25.71
CA ALA A 738 -19.52 -7.24 24.53
C ALA A 738 -20.98 -7.01 24.93
N PRO A 739 -21.47 -5.76 24.88
CA PRO A 739 -22.81 -5.41 25.39
C PRO A 739 -23.94 -6.22 24.73
N ALA A 740 -23.84 -6.46 23.42
CA ALA A 740 -24.80 -7.28 22.66
C ALA A 740 -24.87 -8.74 23.12
N ALA A 741 -23.78 -9.25 23.72
CA ALA A 741 -23.69 -10.60 24.28
C ALA A 741 -23.82 -10.63 25.82
N GLY A 742 -24.13 -9.49 26.45
CA GLY A 742 -24.22 -9.37 27.92
C GLY A 742 -22.88 -9.60 28.65
N VAL A 743 -21.74 -9.48 27.96
CA VAL A 743 -20.42 -9.74 28.54
C VAL A 743 -19.81 -8.46 29.07
N PHE A 744 -19.35 -8.49 30.32
CA PHE A 744 -18.50 -7.47 30.91
C PHE A 744 -17.52 -8.10 31.89
N VAL A 745 -16.22 -7.98 31.62
CA VAL A 745 -15.14 -8.48 32.47
C VAL A 745 -14.15 -7.35 32.72
N GLU A 746 -13.89 -7.06 33.99
CA GLU A 746 -12.85 -6.13 34.42
C GLU A 746 -11.81 -6.82 35.30
N GLY A 747 -10.61 -6.27 35.33
CA GLY A 747 -9.56 -6.80 36.18
C GLY A 747 -8.32 -5.91 36.21
N SER A 748 -7.24 -6.42 36.79
CA SER A 748 -5.93 -5.76 36.80
C SER A 748 -4.84 -6.74 36.38
N LEU A 749 -3.91 -6.27 35.57
CA LEU A 749 -2.75 -7.02 35.10
C LEU A 749 -1.46 -6.34 35.60
N GLN A 750 -0.47 -7.14 35.93
CA GLN A 750 0.90 -6.67 36.13
C GLN A 750 1.53 -6.29 34.79
N PRO A 751 2.55 -5.41 34.78
CA PRO A 751 3.28 -5.08 33.56
C PRO A 751 3.77 -6.33 32.82
N ASP A 752 3.62 -6.36 31.51
CA ASP A 752 4.03 -7.47 30.62
C ASP A 752 3.37 -8.83 30.94
N GLU A 753 2.30 -8.84 31.74
CA GLU A 753 1.59 -10.07 32.09
C GLU A 753 0.72 -10.54 30.93
N PHE A 754 0.90 -11.81 30.54
CA PHE A 754 -0.09 -12.54 29.75
C PHE A 754 -1.07 -13.27 30.67
N ARG A 755 -2.37 -13.10 30.43
CA ARG A 755 -3.42 -13.79 31.19
C ARG A 755 -4.51 -14.32 30.26
N TRP A 756 -4.99 -15.53 30.54
CA TRP A 756 -6.23 -16.03 29.96
C TRP A 756 -7.40 -15.60 30.82
N ILE A 757 -8.38 -14.93 30.23
CA ILE A 757 -9.65 -14.59 30.86
C ILE A 757 -10.76 -15.46 30.26
N ALA A 758 -11.76 -15.79 31.08
CA ALA A 758 -12.96 -16.49 30.63
C ALA A 758 -14.12 -15.49 30.52
N ILE A 759 -14.92 -15.65 29.48
CA ILE A 759 -16.20 -14.95 29.28
C ILE A 759 -17.30 -15.99 29.07
N ASP A 760 -18.47 -15.72 29.64
CA ASP A 760 -19.65 -16.57 29.48
C ASP A 760 -20.73 -15.77 28.72
N ILE A 761 -21.23 -16.36 27.64
CA ILE A 761 -22.27 -15.78 26.78
C ILE A 761 -23.52 -16.62 27.00
N ALA A 762 -24.50 -16.05 27.70
CA ALA A 762 -25.69 -16.76 28.15
C ALA A 762 -26.70 -17.03 27.01
N ASP A 763 -26.80 -16.10 26.06
CA ASP A 763 -27.64 -16.20 24.88
C ASP A 763 -26.88 -15.67 23.66
N ILE A 764 -26.98 -16.37 22.54
CA ILE A 764 -26.32 -15.98 21.29
C ILE A 764 -27.33 -15.11 20.54
N ALA A 765 -27.28 -13.81 20.80
CA ALA A 765 -28.19 -12.86 20.17
C ALA A 765 -28.00 -12.84 18.64
N ALA A 766 -28.98 -13.41 17.91
CA ALA A 766 -29.16 -13.40 16.45
C ALA A 766 -27.94 -13.86 15.59
N PRO A 767 -28.15 -14.37 14.36
CA PRO A 767 -27.04 -14.70 13.44
C PRO A 767 -26.22 -13.48 12.97
N GLU A 768 -26.55 -12.27 13.43
CA GLU A 768 -26.03 -10.98 13.00
C GLU A 768 -24.68 -10.59 13.64
N GLY A 769 -23.99 -11.52 14.30
CA GLY A 769 -22.67 -11.29 14.88
C GLY A 769 -22.65 -10.25 16.01
N PHE A 770 -21.50 -10.11 16.67
CA PHE A 770 -21.32 -9.16 17.76
C PHE A 770 -19.85 -8.73 17.89
N HIS A 771 -19.62 -7.66 18.63
CA HIS A 771 -18.30 -7.09 18.85
C HIS A 771 -17.84 -7.30 20.29
N ILE A 772 -16.61 -7.77 20.46
CA ILE A 772 -15.90 -7.76 21.75
C ILE A 772 -14.90 -6.61 21.74
N ARG A 773 -15.07 -5.67 22.66
CA ARG A 773 -14.19 -4.51 22.83
C ARG A 773 -13.15 -4.76 23.93
N PHE A 774 -11.93 -4.28 23.67
CA PHE A 774 -10.78 -4.39 24.57
C PHE A 774 -10.26 -3.01 24.91
N LYS A 775 -10.13 -2.71 26.21
CA LYS A 775 -9.63 -1.41 26.67
C LYS A 775 -8.83 -1.52 27.96
N THR A 776 -7.94 -0.56 28.19
CA THR A 776 -7.29 -0.33 29.49
C THR A 776 -7.73 1.00 30.07
N SER A 777 -7.65 1.14 31.39
CA SER A 777 -7.94 2.42 32.07
C SER A 777 -6.97 3.52 31.69
N ARG A 778 -5.76 3.16 31.22
CA ARG A 778 -4.71 4.09 30.86
C ARG A 778 -3.85 3.46 29.75
N PRO A 779 -3.90 4.00 28.52
CA PRO A 779 -2.95 3.69 27.47
C PRO A 779 -1.52 4.01 27.87
N VAL A 780 -0.56 3.28 27.30
CA VAL A 780 0.88 3.45 27.52
C VAL A 780 1.51 3.98 26.24
N ASP A 781 2.21 5.11 26.34
CA ASP A 781 3.10 5.58 25.29
C ASP A 781 4.40 4.79 25.36
N LEU A 782 4.67 3.95 24.36
CA LEU A 782 5.89 3.17 24.32
C LEU A 782 7.12 4.04 24.11
N ASP A 783 6.97 5.29 23.66
CA ASP A 783 8.09 6.21 23.49
C ASP A 783 8.75 6.50 24.85
N GLU A 784 7.91 6.68 25.89
CA GLU A 784 8.33 6.90 27.27
C GLU A 784 9.01 5.66 27.89
N VAL A 785 8.63 4.46 27.44
CA VAL A 785 9.15 3.18 27.97
C VAL A 785 10.44 2.76 27.27
N THR A 786 10.49 2.95 25.95
CA THR A 786 11.58 2.47 25.08
C THR A 786 12.65 3.52 24.80
N GLY A 787 12.42 4.77 25.22
CA GLY A 787 13.36 5.87 25.00
C GLY A 787 13.50 6.25 23.52
N GLY A 788 12.39 6.24 22.77
CA GLY A 788 12.40 6.63 21.35
C GLY A 788 12.35 5.48 20.33
N ALA A 789 12.47 4.22 20.77
CA ALA A 789 12.55 3.10 19.83
C ALA A 789 11.18 2.71 19.25
N ASP A 790 10.11 2.91 20.01
CA ASP A 790 8.73 2.61 19.60
C ASP A 790 7.81 3.78 19.97
N SER A 791 7.20 4.40 18.97
CA SER A 791 6.34 5.59 19.16
C SER A 791 4.84 5.28 19.26
N ARG A 792 4.48 4.00 19.40
CA ARG A 792 3.08 3.56 19.51
C ARG A 792 2.50 3.89 20.88
N VAL A 793 1.22 4.26 20.89
CA VAL A 793 0.43 4.43 22.12
C VAL A 793 -0.54 3.25 22.20
N ILE A 794 -0.19 2.27 23.03
CA ILE A 794 -0.88 0.99 23.10
C ILE A 794 -1.84 0.94 24.30
N SER A 795 -2.87 0.10 24.17
CA SER A 795 -3.79 -0.25 25.25
C SER A 795 -3.64 -1.75 25.55
N LEU A 796 -4.72 -2.53 25.55
CA LEU A 796 -4.67 -3.95 25.86
C LEU A 796 -4.11 -4.74 24.66
N GLY A 797 -3.24 -5.72 24.91
CA GLY A 797 -2.82 -6.67 23.90
C GLY A 797 -3.74 -7.89 23.87
N VAL A 798 -3.93 -8.49 22.69
CA VAL A 798 -4.72 -9.71 22.51
C VAL A 798 -3.88 -10.75 21.77
N GLY A 799 -3.66 -11.91 22.39
CA GLY A 799 -2.87 -13.00 21.81
C GLY A 799 -3.68 -13.97 20.94
N GLY A 800 -4.99 -14.06 21.18
CA GLY A 800 -5.88 -14.98 20.49
C GLY A 800 -7.04 -15.41 21.37
N PHE A 801 -7.94 -16.21 20.80
CA PHE A 801 -9.16 -16.64 21.49
C PHE A 801 -9.54 -18.09 21.17
N TYR A 802 -10.39 -18.67 22.00
CA TYR A 802 -10.96 -20.01 21.86
C TYR A 802 -12.39 -20.00 22.39
N PHE A 803 -13.34 -20.59 21.66
CA PHE A 803 -14.74 -20.69 22.08
C PHE A 803 -15.21 -22.14 22.05
N CYS A 804 -16.07 -22.51 22.99
CA CYS A 804 -16.73 -23.81 23.07
C CYS A 804 -18.09 -23.67 23.76
N HIS A 805 -18.96 -24.66 23.59
CA HIS A 805 -20.19 -24.74 24.39
C HIS A 805 -19.84 -24.91 25.87
N ALA A 806 -20.58 -24.26 26.75
CA ALA A 806 -20.24 -24.21 28.18
C ALA A 806 -20.33 -25.59 28.86
N ASP A 807 -21.19 -26.47 28.34
CA ASP A 807 -21.39 -27.86 28.75
C ASP A 807 -20.43 -28.85 28.07
N ASP A 808 -19.66 -28.43 27.06
CA ASP A 808 -18.62 -29.26 26.44
C ASP A 808 -17.36 -29.33 27.31
N LEU A 809 -17.41 -30.24 28.29
CA LEU A 809 -16.30 -30.48 29.21
C LEU A 809 -15.06 -31.02 28.51
N VAL A 810 -15.21 -31.72 27.38
CA VAL A 810 -14.10 -32.33 26.64
C VAL A 810 -13.31 -31.26 25.90
N ALA A 811 -13.98 -30.38 25.15
CA ALA A 811 -13.34 -29.25 24.48
C ALA A 811 -12.58 -28.37 25.47
N ARG A 812 -13.19 -28.08 26.63
CA ARG A 812 -12.54 -27.32 27.71
C ARG A 812 -11.30 -28.01 28.27
N ALA A 813 -11.37 -29.32 28.53
CA ALA A 813 -10.23 -30.08 29.02
C ALA A 813 -9.08 -30.06 28.01
N ASN A 814 -9.39 -30.29 26.73
CA ASN A 814 -8.41 -30.23 25.63
C ASN A 814 -7.75 -28.86 25.54
N PHE A 815 -8.51 -27.78 25.67
CA PHE A 815 -7.97 -26.41 25.67
C PHE A 815 -7.02 -26.17 26.85
N ILE A 816 -7.41 -26.56 28.07
CA ILE A 816 -6.58 -26.39 29.26
C ILE A 816 -5.28 -27.21 29.14
N GLU A 817 -5.36 -28.46 28.67
CA GLU A 817 -4.19 -29.30 28.41
C GLU A 817 -3.27 -28.65 27.38
N ALA A 818 -3.79 -28.26 26.22
CA ALA A 818 -3.04 -27.61 25.16
C ALA A 818 -2.37 -26.30 25.62
N MET A 819 -3.08 -25.50 26.43
CA MET A 819 -2.51 -24.31 27.06
C MET A 819 -1.34 -24.67 27.99
N THR A 820 -1.49 -25.71 28.81
CA THR A 820 -0.49 -26.12 29.80
C THR A 820 0.79 -26.65 29.16
N ILE A 821 0.68 -27.41 28.06
CA ILE A 821 1.82 -28.00 27.36
C ILE A 821 2.38 -27.13 26.23
N GLY A 822 1.82 -25.93 25.99
CA GLY A 822 2.18 -25.07 24.85
C GLY A 822 1.71 -25.60 23.48
N GLY A 823 0.76 -26.53 23.47
CA GLY A 823 0.21 -27.20 22.29
C GLY A 823 -0.98 -26.50 21.63
N LEU A 824 -1.30 -25.25 21.96
CA LEU A 824 -2.48 -24.54 21.43
C LEU A 824 -2.61 -24.54 19.91
N ARG A 825 -1.49 -24.59 19.18
CA ARG A 825 -1.50 -24.65 17.71
C ARG A 825 -2.04 -25.97 17.15
N GLN A 826 -2.07 -27.04 17.94
CA GLN A 826 -2.70 -28.29 17.55
C GLN A 826 -4.23 -28.16 17.55
N LEU A 827 -4.76 -27.25 18.38
CA LEU A 827 -6.17 -26.87 18.39
C LEU A 827 -6.49 -25.79 17.35
N ALA A 828 -5.49 -25.19 16.71
CA ALA A 828 -5.74 -24.14 15.73
C ALA A 828 -6.27 -24.75 14.43
N PHE A 829 -7.48 -24.35 14.06
CA PHE A 829 -8.14 -24.67 12.78
C PHE A 829 -8.13 -26.15 12.38
N ASN A 830 -8.30 -27.05 13.36
CA ASN A 830 -8.35 -28.50 13.15
C ASN A 830 -7.22 -29.02 12.27
N ARG A 831 -5.96 -28.79 12.69
CA ARG A 831 -4.78 -29.35 12.03
C ARG A 831 -4.85 -30.87 12.07
N GLU A 832 -5.45 -31.48 11.06
CA GLU A 832 -5.32 -32.92 10.84
C GLU A 832 -3.81 -33.18 10.68
N PRO A 833 -3.20 -34.07 11.49
CA PRO A 833 -1.82 -34.47 11.23
C PRO A 833 -1.78 -35.05 9.81
N ALA A 834 -1.05 -34.38 8.92
CA ALA A 834 -0.88 -34.85 7.56
C ALA A 834 -0.23 -36.24 7.62
N VAL A 835 -0.96 -37.26 7.17
CA VAL A 835 -0.38 -38.56 6.84
C VAL A 835 0.33 -38.34 5.51
N PHE A 836 1.63 -38.06 5.57
CA PHE A 836 2.54 -38.18 4.42
C PHE A 836 3.41 -39.41 4.59
#